data_AF-A0A936NR15-F1
#
_entry.id   AF-A0A936NR15-F1
#
_cell.length_a   1.000
_cell.length_b   1.000
_cell.length_c   1.000
_cell.angle_alpha   90.00
_cell.angle_beta   90.00
_cell.angle_gamma   90.00
#
_symmetry.space_group_name_H-M   'P 1'
#
loop_
_entity.id
_entity.type
_entity.pdbx_description
1 polymer ?
#
loop_
_entity_poly.entity_id
_entity_poly.type
_entity_poly.pdbx_seq_one_letter_code
_entity_poly.pdbx_strand_id
1 'polypeptide(L)'
;MADIEEMARRTSPSQGGAGNEPELPRIIINTDYVPPAGKTIAVAAGGDFQAALNQALPGDIITLAAGTTYTGNFVLPAKAGSEWIVIRTSAPDSSLPPPGTRITPAAAASLPKIVTPNSAPALQTTHGAHHYRFIGLEVAQAAGVNYTYSLVELGNGNDQVSLAQVPHNLIFDRIYLHGSPATTLRRAIALNSAWTSIIDSYISDCHEVGADSQAIGGWNGPGPFKIVNNYLEGAGENFILGGADPKINNLVPSDIEFRRNHCFKPLSWRIGDPSYAGTPWTVKNSFELKNAQRILIEGNIFEHNWTQAQNGYAILFTVRNQDGASPWSVVQDVTFVNNIVRSVGAGFNMHGTDDLQTSLPSQRIKIANNLLEGIDRQRWDGPGVAFQLNGGPNQVTIENNTVIHTGNVIATAGTPSETFVYRNNLSPHNEYGVKGDGEGSGNQTINRYFPNSVFIKNILIAGPSGSYPLDNLFPATTAQVGFVDFAGQNYRLSASSPYKNAGTDGKDIGCDFDLLFAAINGIPGATNVSAASYIGAALAPESIATAFGTGLSSITLASQASPLPELLGGTSVIVRDRLWVERLGPLFFVSPTQVNYMIPPNTATGMALITIKNGENIVASSTIQIDNVAPGIFTTDATGRGLPAALILRVRSDGTQQYEPIASFDASQNKFVPVPINLGSGTDQVYLILFATGLRFRSSLSAVNVSFGGVPGLVTFAGSQGVLFGLDQINVLLPAILAGRGDIEVGLGVDGKTANIIRITVL
;
A
#
# COMPACT_ATOMS: atom_id res chain seq x y z
N MET A 1 -12.34 29.19 10.18
CA MET A 1 -11.00 29.67 10.63
C MET A 1 -10.40 28.76 11.69
N ALA A 2 -11.13 28.42 12.76
CA ALA A 2 -10.64 27.44 13.75
C ALA A 2 -10.30 26.09 13.11
N ASP A 3 -11.12 25.56 12.19
CA ASP A 3 -10.85 24.25 11.58
C ASP A 3 -9.60 24.19 10.69
N ILE A 4 -9.21 25.25 9.98
CA ILE A 4 -8.04 25.21 9.07
C ILE A 4 -6.73 25.28 9.86
N GLU A 5 -6.68 26.14 10.89
CA GLU A 5 -5.52 26.22 11.79
C GLU A 5 -5.47 25.05 12.79
N GLU A 6 -6.63 24.50 13.19
CA GLU A 6 -6.71 23.33 14.07
C GLU A 6 -6.45 22.02 13.31
N MET A 7 -6.80 21.91 12.04
CA MET A 7 -6.42 20.77 11.18
C MET A 7 -4.94 20.77 10.82
N ALA A 8 -4.31 21.94 10.72
CA ALA A 8 -2.85 22.07 10.65
C ALA A 8 -2.17 21.80 12.01
N ARG A 9 -2.91 21.83 13.14
CA ARG A 9 -2.40 21.64 14.51
C ARG A 9 -2.82 20.34 15.19
N ARG A 10 -3.69 19.51 14.61
CA ARG A 10 -4.03 18.17 15.12
C ARG A 10 -2.97 17.13 14.74
N THR A 11 -1.73 17.45 15.08
CA THR A 11 -0.71 16.48 15.49
C THR A 11 0.15 17.17 16.53
N SER A 12 -0.09 16.89 17.82
CA SER A 12 1.06 16.89 18.74
C SER A 12 2.10 15.96 18.12
N PRO A 13 3.39 16.34 18.11
CA PRO A 13 4.41 15.50 17.53
C PRO A 13 4.40 14.17 18.27
N SER A 14 3.95 13.09 17.63
CA SER A 14 4.73 11.88 17.78
C SER A 14 6.10 12.28 17.28
N GLN A 15 7.03 12.44 18.21
CA GLN A 15 8.46 12.50 17.92
C GLN A 15 8.72 11.55 16.77
N GLY A 16 9.05 12.11 15.59
CA GLY A 16 9.48 11.32 14.45
C GLY A 16 10.54 10.36 14.97
N GLY A 17 10.32 9.07 14.72
CA GLY A 17 11.27 8.06 15.14
C GLY A 17 12.66 8.48 14.71
N ALA A 18 13.63 8.39 15.62
CA ALA A 18 15.04 8.62 15.36
C ALA A 18 15.60 7.53 14.41
N GLY A 19 15.15 7.53 13.14
CA GLY A 19 15.46 6.50 12.15
C GLY A 19 15.57 7.06 10.74
N ASN A 20 16.25 6.30 9.87
CA ASN A 20 16.54 6.65 8.46
C ASN A 20 15.36 6.42 7.50
N GLU A 21 14.20 6.00 8.00
CA GLU A 21 13.04 5.67 7.16
C GLU A 21 12.20 6.93 6.86
N PRO A 22 11.60 7.03 5.65
CA PRO A 22 10.66 8.11 5.32
C PRO A 22 9.45 8.12 6.25
N GLU A 23 9.00 9.31 6.62
CA GLU A 23 7.70 9.46 7.27
C GLU A 23 6.55 9.27 6.26
N LEU A 24 5.59 8.40 6.57
CA LEU A 24 4.37 8.22 5.76
C LEU A 24 3.41 9.42 5.90
N PRO A 25 2.43 9.59 4.99
CA PRO A 25 1.37 10.59 5.16
C PRO A 25 0.71 10.49 6.54
N ARG A 26 0.60 11.62 7.25
CA ARG A 26 -0.05 11.71 8.56
C ARG A 26 -1.56 11.79 8.44
N ILE A 27 -2.05 12.30 7.31
CA ILE A 27 -3.46 12.50 7.02
C ILE A 27 -3.82 11.65 5.80
N ILE A 28 -4.79 10.76 5.98
CA ILE A 28 -5.38 9.91 4.94
C ILE A 28 -6.79 10.43 4.70
N ILE A 29 -7.12 10.74 3.44
CA ILE A 29 -8.45 11.29 3.10
C ILE A 29 -9.47 10.15 3.02
N ASN A 30 -10.51 10.21 3.87
CA ASN A 30 -11.67 9.34 3.72
C ASN A 30 -12.52 9.82 2.53
N THR A 31 -12.81 8.89 1.62
CA THR A 31 -13.60 9.11 0.40
C THR A 31 -14.88 8.26 0.36
N ASP A 32 -15.25 7.62 1.46
CA ASP A 32 -16.50 6.88 1.59
C ASP A 32 -17.68 7.77 1.19
N TYR A 33 -18.60 7.20 0.41
CA TYR A 33 -19.76 7.95 -0.06
C TYR A 33 -20.91 7.83 0.92
N VAL A 34 -21.30 8.96 1.50
CA VAL A 34 -22.54 9.11 2.25
C VAL A 34 -23.42 10.10 1.47
N PRO A 35 -24.56 9.65 0.92
CA PRO A 35 -25.49 10.54 0.24
C PRO A 35 -25.93 11.69 1.16
N PRO A 36 -25.85 12.95 0.71
CA PRO A 36 -26.37 14.09 1.46
C PRO A 36 -27.88 13.99 1.70
N ALA A 37 -28.36 14.57 2.81
CA ALA A 37 -29.77 14.54 3.20
C ALA A 37 -30.58 15.77 2.75
N GLY A 38 -29.92 16.76 2.11
CA GLY A 38 -30.57 17.96 1.59
C GLY A 38 -31.37 17.70 0.32
N LYS A 39 -31.78 18.77 -0.35
CA LYS A 39 -32.65 18.66 -1.53
C LYS A 39 -31.86 18.25 -2.77
N THR A 40 -32.55 17.64 -3.71
CA THR A 40 -32.01 17.43 -5.07
C THR A 40 -32.41 18.58 -6.00
N ILE A 41 -31.42 19.24 -6.60
CA ILE A 41 -31.57 20.24 -7.65
C ILE A 41 -31.28 19.53 -8.99
N ALA A 42 -32.34 19.23 -9.75
CA ALA A 42 -32.20 18.62 -11.06
C ALA A 42 -31.95 19.68 -12.14
N VAL A 43 -30.88 19.52 -12.91
CA VAL A 43 -30.57 20.35 -14.07
C VAL A 43 -30.87 19.53 -15.32
N ALA A 44 -31.99 19.84 -15.99
CA ALA A 44 -32.38 19.16 -17.22
C ALA A 44 -31.49 19.55 -18.41
N ALA A 45 -31.69 18.91 -19.57
CA ALA A 45 -31.07 19.33 -20.81
C ALA A 45 -31.43 20.78 -21.16
N GLY A 46 -30.42 21.60 -21.46
CA GLY A 46 -30.56 23.05 -21.66
C GLY A 46 -30.77 23.85 -20.36
N GLY A 47 -30.72 23.22 -19.19
CA GLY A 47 -30.81 23.87 -17.90
C GLY A 47 -29.54 24.64 -17.51
N ASP A 48 -29.69 25.58 -16.58
CA ASP A 48 -28.59 26.43 -16.10
C ASP A 48 -27.82 25.77 -14.95
N PHE A 49 -26.67 25.17 -15.27
CA PHE A 49 -25.81 24.55 -14.28
C PHE A 49 -25.15 25.56 -13.33
N GLN A 50 -24.82 26.78 -13.78
CA GLN A 50 -24.24 27.79 -12.90
C GLN A 50 -25.27 28.28 -11.86
N ALA A 51 -26.52 28.47 -12.28
CA ALA A 51 -27.60 28.81 -11.35
C ALA A 51 -27.80 27.72 -10.28
N ALA A 52 -27.70 26.44 -10.66
CA ALA A 52 -27.76 25.34 -9.70
C ALA A 52 -26.60 25.36 -8.70
N LEU A 53 -25.35 25.59 -9.16
CA LEU A 53 -24.18 25.77 -8.28
C LEU A 53 -24.37 26.95 -7.31
N ASN A 54 -24.91 28.07 -7.80
CA ASN A 54 -25.18 29.24 -6.99
C ASN A 54 -26.28 28.99 -5.94
N GLN A 55 -27.33 28.25 -6.31
CA GLN A 55 -28.47 27.96 -5.45
C GLN A 55 -28.19 26.86 -4.40
N ALA A 56 -27.32 25.90 -4.70
CA ALA A 56 -27.05 24.77 -3.82
C ALA A 56 -26.56 25.23 -2.44
N LEU A 57 -27.09 24.59 -1.40
CA LEU A 57 -26.64 24.73 -0.02
C LEU A 57 -25.84 23.49 0.38
N PRO A 58 -24.92 23.58 1.36
CA PRO A 58 -24.30 22.40 1.95
C PRO A 58 -25.36 21.35 2.33
N GLY A 59 -25.10 20.09 1.96
CA GLY A 59 -26.06 19.00 2.12
C GLY A 59 -26.94 18.75 0.89
N ASP A 60 -26.95 19.62 -0.13
CA ASP A 60 -27.73 19.41 -1.35
C ASP A 60 -27.04 18.48 -2.37
N ILE A 61 -27.85 17.91 -3.26
CA ILE A 61 -27.41 17.15 -4.43
C ILE A 61 -27.79 17.93 -5.69
N ILE A 62 -26.85 18.17 -6.59
CA ILE A 62 -27.12 18.61 -7.96
C ILE A 62 -27.06 17.39 -8.87
N THR A 63 -28.15 17.10 -9.59
CA THR A 63 -28.14 16.07 -10.64
C THR A 63 -28.11 16.71 -12.01
N LEU A 64 -27.16 16.31 -12.83
CA LEU A 64 -27.05 16.71 -14.23
C LEU A 64 -27.60 15.59 -15.12
N ALA A 65 -28.47 15.94 -16.07
CA ALA A 65 -29.10 14.98 -16.95
C ALA A 65 -28.07 14.15 -17.74
N ALA A 66 -28.07 12.83 -17.57
CA ALA A 66 -27.17 11.91 -18.27
C ALA A 66 -27.27 12.08 -19.80
N GLY A 67 -26.13 11.96 -20.50
CA GLY A 67 -26.04 12.12 -21.95
C GLY A 67 -26.22 13.57 -22.46
N THR A 68 -26.35 14.55 -21.56
CA THR A 68 -26.49 15.96 -21.90
C THR A 68 -25.15 16.69 -21.85
N THR A 69 -24.93 17.61 -22.80
CA THR A 69 -23.79 18.53 -22.76
C THR A 69 -24.16 19.88 -22.14
N TYR A 70 -23.39 20.30 -21.13
CA TYR A 70 -23.44 21.63 -20.50
C TYR A 70 -22.21 22.42 -20.92
N THR A 71 -22.40 23.47 -21.72
CA THR A 71 -21.31 24.30 -22.24
C THR A 71 -21.13 25.56 -21.41
N GLY A 72 -19.94 25.78 -20.85
CA GLY A 72 -19.65 26.98 -20.06
C GLY A 72 -18.32 26.91 -19.31
N ASN A 73 -17.97 28.02 -18.65
CA ASN A 73 -16.86 28.11 -17.70
C ASN A 73 -17.46 28.24 -16.30
N PHE A 74 -17.74 27.13 -15.63
CA PHE A 74 -18.51 27.07 -14.40
C PHE A 74 -17.64 27.34 -13.17
N VAL A 75 -18.17 28.13 -12.24
CA VAL A 75 -17.48 28.58 -11.02
C VAL A 75 -18.13 27.95 -9.78
N LEU A 76 -17.32 27.30 -8.96
CA LEU A 76 -17.70 26.75 -7.65
C LEU A 76 -17.53 27.86 -6.60
N PRO A 77 -18.61 28.39 -6.01
CA PRO A 77 -18.51 29.43 -5.01
C PRO A 77 -18.15 28.86 -3.62
N ALA A 78 -17.56 29.68 -2.76
CA ALA A 78 -17.51 29.40 -1.32
C ALA A 78 -18.93 29.40 -0.72
N LYS A 79 -19.21 28.45 0.18
CA LYS A 79 -20.52 28.26 0.83
C LYS A 79 -20.35 28.31 2.35
N ALA A 80 -21.36 28.78 3.06
CA ALA A 80 -21.37 28.71 4.52
C ALA A 80 -21.84 27.32 4.99
N GLY A 81 -20.98 26.58 5.70
CA GLY A 81 -21.26 25.23 6.22
C GLY A 81 -20.20 24.21 5.80
N SER A 82 -20.24 22.99 6.34
CA SER A 82 -19.25 21.93 6.09
C SER A 82 -19.85 20.62 5.55
N GLU A 83 -21.15 20.60 5.24
CA GLU A 83 -21.77 19.46 4.56
C GLU A 83 -21.40 19.43 3.08
N TRP A 84 -21.30 18.22 2.51
CA TRP A 84 -20.96 18.04 1.10
C TRP A 84 -22.09 18.50 0.19
N ILE A 85 -21.74 19.24 -0.86
CA ILE A 85 -22.57 19.41 -2.06
C ILE A 85 -22.12 18.36 -3.06
N VAL A 86 -23.04 17.47 -3.46
CA VAL A 86 -22.75 16.41 -4.42
C VAL A 86 -23.27 16.80 -5.79
N ILE A 87 -22.38 16.86 -6.79
CA ILE A 87 -22.73 17.04 -8.20
C ILE A 87 -22.56 15.70 -8.90
N ARG A 88 -23.62 15.17 -9.50
CA ARG A 88 -23.57 13.83 -10.09
C ARG A 88 -24.42 13.67 -11.34
N THR A 89 -24.12 12.66 -12.14
CA THR A 89 -25.04 12.18 -13.19
C THR A 89 -26.40 11.82 -12.60
N SER A 90 -27.46 12.07 -13.36
CA SER A 90 -28.81 11.57 -13.10
C SER A 90 -28.97 10.09 -13.43
N ALA A 91 -27.95 9.44 -14.03
CA ALA A 91 -27.98 8.02 -14.32
C ALA A 91 -27.97 7.18 -13.02
N PRO A 92 -28.60 5.99 -13.01
CA PRO A 92 -28.61 5.12 -11.84
C PRO A 92 -27.19 4.64 -11.50
N ASP A 93 -26.89 4.37 -10.22
CA ASP A 93 -25.56 3.89 -9.81
C ASP A 93 -25.12 2.60 -10.53
N SER A 94 -26.07 1.77 -10.95
CA SER A 94 -25.80 0.55 -11.72
C SER A 94 -25.25 0.81 -13.13
N SER A 95 -25.36 2.03 -13.67
CA SER A 95 -24.71 2.40 -14.94
C SER A 95 -23.30 2.98 -14.75
N LEU A 96 -22.86 3.16 -13.50
CA LEU A 96 -21.49 3.55 -13.18
C LEU A 96 -20.72 2.31 -12.72
N PRO A 97 -19.39 2.28 -12.91
CA PRO A 97 -18.57 1.31 -12.20
C PRO A 97 -18.75 1.50 -10.68
N PRO A 98 -18.75 0.41 -9.90
CA PRO A 98 -18.87 0.52 -8.45
C PRO A 98 -17.66 1.29 -7.86
N PRO A 99 -17.80 1.93 -6.68
CA PRO A 99 -16.68 2.57 -6.01
C PRO A 99 -15.47 1.63 -5.86
N GLY A 100 -14.25 2.16 -6.04
CA GLY A 100 -13.03 1.38 -6.10
C GLY A 100 -12.72 0.77 -7.46
N THR A 101 -13.61 0.92 -8.45
CA THR A 101 -13.42 0.51 -9.84
C THR A 101 -13.29 1.75 -10.73
N ARG A 102 -12.19 1.83 -11.46
CA ARG A 102 -11.87 2.94 -12.36
C ARG A 102 -12.91 3.06 -13.48
N ILE A 103 -13.39 4.28 -13.72
CA ILE A 103 -14.21 4.59 -14.90
C ILE A 103 -13.38 4.50 -16.18
N THR A 104 -14.03 4.19 -17.30
CA THR A 104 -13.40 4.15 -18.61
C THR A 104 -14.23 4.97 -19.61
N PRO A 105 -13.68 5.34 -20.76
CA PRO A 105 -14.42 6.07 -21.80
C PRO A 105 -15.71 5.36 -22.25
N ALA A 106 -15.84 4.04 -22.05
CA ALA A 106 -17.06 3.29 -22.35
C ALA A 106 -18.28 3.77 -21.53
N ALA A 107 -18.07 4.42 -20.39
CA ALA A 107 -19.15 4.96 -19.58
C ALA A 107 -19.73 6.28 -20.12
N ALA A 108 -19.08 6.95 -21.09
CA ALA A 108 -19.39 8.32 -21.54
C ALA A 108 -20.87 8.54 -21.88
N ALA A 109 -21.54 7.55 -22.50
CA ALA A 109 -22.97 7.63 -22.83
C ALA A 109 -23.89 7.78 -21.61
N SER A 110 -23.43 7.39 -20.41
CA SER A 110 -24.15 7.51 -19.14
C SER A 110 -23.75 8.77 -18.34
N LEU A 111 -22.81 9.55 -18.85
CA LEU A 111 -22.30 10.74 -18.16
C LEU A 111 -22.92 12.00 -18.78
N PRO A 112 -23.28 13.01 -17.97
CA PRO A 112 -23.39 14.38 -18.45
C PRO A 112 -21.99 14.89 -18.81
N LYS A 113 -21.90 15.67 -19.88
CA LYS A 113 -20.65 16.25 -20.37
C LYS A 113 -20.58 17.73 -20.05
N ILE A 114 -19.59 18.16 -19.29
CA ILE A 114 -19.30 19.57 -19.02
C ILE A 114 -18.20 20.00 -19.98
N VAL A 115 -18.46 20.98 -20.85
CA VAL A 115 -17.47 21.43 -21.85
C VAL A 115 -17.14 22.90 -21.74
N THR A 116 -15.85 23.22 -21.82
CA THR A 116 -15.42 24.62 -21.96
C THR A 116 -15.61 25.10 -23.41
N PRO A 117 -16.21 26.27 -23.65
CA PRO A 117 -16.36 26.84 -24.99
C PRO A 117 -15.10 27.57 -25.49
N ASN A 118 -14.03 27.64 -24.70
CA ASN A 118 -12.85 28.46 -24.98
C ASN A 118 -11.61 27.91 -24.25
N SER A 119 -10.58 28.75 -24.12
CA SER A 119 -9.31 28.36 -23.50
C SER A 119 -9.32 28.33 -21.97
N ALA A 120 -10.35 28.89 -21.33
CA ALA A 120 -10.50 28.91 -19.87
C ALA A 120 -11.05 27.58 -19.33
N PRO A 121 -10.96 27.33 -18.01
CA PRO A 121 -11.43 26.09 -17.41
C PRO A 121 -12.93 25.86 -17.56
N ALA A 122 -13.32 24.61 -17.76
CA ALA A 122 -14.72 24.19 -17.72
C ALA A 122 -15.27 24.27 -16.29
N LEU A 123 -14.44 23.94 -15.29
CA LEU A 123 -14.72 24.08 -13.87
C LEU A 123 -13.58 24.85 -13.19
N GLN A 124 -13.93 25.82 -12.34
CA GLN A 124 -12.97 26.55 -11.52
C GLN A 124 -13.55 26.89 -10.15
N THR A 125 -12.70 27.03 -9.14
CA THR A 125 -13.09 27.41 -7.78
C THR A 125 -12.88 28.90 -7.51
N THR A 126 -13.77 29.56 -6.76
CA THR A 126 -13.40 30.80 -6.07
C THR A 126 -12.45 30.53 -4.91
N HIS A 127 -11.78 31.56 -4.37
CA HIS A 127 -11.04 31.43 -3.11
C HIS A 127 -11.94 30.83 -2.01
N GLY A 128 -11.39 29.89 -1.24
CA GLY A 128 -12.07 29.22 -0.14
C GLY A 128 -13.29 28.36 -0.54
N ALA A 129 -13.49 28.06 -1.83
CA ALA A 129 -14.53 27.12 -2.23
C ALA A 129 -14.27 25.74 -1.63
N HIS A 130 -15.30 25.10 -1.06
CA HIS A 130 -15.08 23.85 -0.35
C HIS A 130 -16.28 22.91 -0.28
N HIS A 131 -16.00 21.65 0.07
CA HIS A 131 -16.97 20.58 0.30
C HIS A 131 -17.81 20.24 -0.95
N TYR A 132 -17.14 20.09 -2.09
CA TYR A 132 -17.76 19.65 -3.35
C TYR A 132 -17.30 18.25 -3.72
N ARG A 133 -18.26 17.37 -4.05
CA ARG A 133 -17.99 16.03 -4.58
C ARG A 133 -18.64 15.84 -5.95
N PHE A 134 -17.85 15.51 -6.94
CA PHE A 134 -18.27 15.20 -8.31
C PHE A 134 -18.32 13.68 -8.49
N ILE A 135 -19.39 13.14 -9.05
CA ILE A 135 -19.56 11.69 -9.27
C ILE A 135 -20.08 11.40 -10.67
N GLY A 136 -19.32 10.62 -11.45
CA GLY A 136 -19.80 10.10 -12.74
C GLY A 136 -20.08 11.20 -13.76
N LEU A 137 -19.09 12.06 -14.05
CA LEU A 137 -19.22 13.15 -15.01
C LEU A 137 -18.13 13.04 -16.09
N GLU A 138 -18.41 13.60 -17.26
CA GLU A 138 -17.42 13.81 -18.31
C GLU A 138 -17.05 15.30 -18.39
N VAL A 139 -15.77 15.63 -18.55
CA VAL A 139 -15.29 17.01 -18.70
C VAL A 139 -14.36 17.10 -19.91
N ALA A 140 -14.62 18.02 -20.83
CA ALA A 140 -13.86 18.12 -22.09
C ALA A 140 -13.84 19.54 -22.68
N GLN A 141 -13.19 19.70 -23.83
CA GLN A 141 -13.26 20.90 -24.67
C GLN A 141 -14.48 20.82 -25.60
N ALA A 142 -15.12 21.95 -25.89
CA ALA A 142 -16.16 22.00 -26.92
C ALA A 142 -15.57 21.79 -28.33
N ALA A 143 -16.40 21.30 -29.26
CA ALA A 143 -15.99 21.16 -30.67
C ALA A 143 -15.52 22.51 -31.24
N GLY A 144 -14.36 22.51 -31.91
CA GLY A 144 -13.74 23.71 -32.48
C GLY A 144 -12.82 24.50 -31.53
N VAL A 145 -12.75 24.13 -30.24
CA VAL A 145 -11.77 24.68 -29.31
C VAL A 145 -10.44 23.96 -29.51
N ASN A 146 -9.45 24.66 -30.07
CA ASN A 146 -8.15 24.08 -30.38
C ASN A 146 -7.14 24.13 -29.22
N TYR A 147 -7.46 24.87 -28.16
CA TYR A 147 -6.55 25.11 -27.06
C TYR A 147 -7.31 25.37 -25.75
N THR A 148 -6.95 24.66 -24.68
CA THR A 148 -7.42 24.91 -23.30
C THR A 148 -6.27 24.78 -22.31
N TYR A 149 -6.19 25.73 -21.37
CA TYR A 149 -5.13 25.75 -20.35
C TYR A 149 -5.31 24.69 -19.27
N SER A 150 -6.54 24.56 -18.75
CA SER A 150 -6.93 23.56 -17.75
C SER A 150 -8.38 23.16 -18.03
N LEU A 151 -8.80 21.90 -17.88
CA LEU A 151 -10.23 21.57 -17.86
C LEU A 151 -10.85 21.92 -16.50
N VAL A 152 -10.12 21.61 -15.43
CA VAL A 152 -10.51 21.87 -14.04
C VAL A 152 -9.39 22.64 -13.34
N GLU A 153 -9.73 23.78 -12.76
CA GLU A 153 -8.81 24.62 -11.99
C GLU A 153 -9.23 24.67 -10.51
N LEU A 154 -8.48 23.95 -9.66
CA LEU A 154 -8.72 23.86 -8.22
C LEU A 154 -7.74 24.78 -7.51
N GLY A 155 -8.19 25.97 -7.14
CA GLY A 155 -7.35 27.04 -6.63
C GLY A 155 -6.56 27.74 -7.73
N ASN A 156 -6.15 28.98 -7.46
CA ASN A 156 -5.43 29.80 -8.41
C ASN A 156 -3.95 29.91 -7.99
N GLY A 157 -3.06 29.45 -8.84
CA GLY A 157 -1.63 29.44 -8.55
C GLY A 157 -0.93 30.80 -8.54
N ASN A 158 -1.61 31.88 -8.94
CA ASN A 158 -1.03 33.22 -9.11
C ASN A 158 -1.49 34.22 -8.06
N ASP A 159 -2.74 34.17 -7.59
CA ASP A 159 -3.32 35.16 -6.65
C ASP A 159 -3.69 34.61 -5.26
N GLN A 160 -3.54 33.30 -5.06
CA GLN A 160 -3.70 32.64 -3.76
C GLN A 160 -2.40 32.74 -2.95
N VAL A 161 -2.34 33.69 -2.02
CA VAL A 161 -1.13 34.03 -1.23
C VAL A 161 -1.20 33.59 0.23
N SER A 162 -2.32 33.02 0.67
CA SER A 162 -2.50 32.50 2.02
C SER A 162 -3.33 31.21 2.04
N LEU A 163 -3.16 30.40 3.10
CA LEU A 163 -3.95 29.17 3.29
C LEU A 163 -5.45 29.43 3.38
N ALA A 164 -5.88 30.61 3.85
CA ALA A 164 -7.30 30.97 3.95
C ALA A 164 -7.99 31.12 2.58
N GLN A 165 -7.23 31.35 1.51
CA GLN A 165 -7.76 31.46 0.15
C GLN A 165 -7.84 30.11 -0.55
N VAL A 166 -7.18 29.07 -0.02
CA VAL A 166 -7.06 27.75 -0.65
C VAL A 166 -8.43 27.06 -0.67
N PRO A 167 -8.95 26.67 -1.85
CA PRO A 167 -10.10 25.78 -1.95
C PRO A 167 -9.77 24.41 -1.35
N HIS A 168 -10.71 23.80 -0.64
CA HIS A 168 -10.44 22.58 0.13
C HIS A 168 -11.62 21.63 0.20
N ASN A 169 -11.39 20.36 0.58
CA ASN A 169 -12.43 19.33 0.65
C ASN A 169 -13.13 19.15 -0.70
N LEU A 170 -12.37 18.69 -1.70
CA LEU A 170 -12.83 18.51 -3.07
C LEU A 170 -12.65 17.04 -3.46
N ILE A 171 -13.68 16.40 -4.00
CA ILE A 171 -13.61 14.99 -4.41
C ILE A 171 -14.08 14.87 -5.86
N PHE A 172 -13.23 14.30 -6.72
CA PHE A 172 -13.56 13.84 -8.05
C PHE A 172 -13.57 12.32 -8.03
N ASP A 173 -14.75 11.72 -8.18
CA ASP A 173 -15.00 10.28 -8.05
C ASP A 173 -15.59 9.75 -9.36
N ARG A 174 -14.87 8.84 -10.02
CA ARG A 174 -15.27 8.25 -11.32
C ARG A 174 -15.57 9.32 -12.37
N ILE A 175 -14.64 10.25 -12.57
CA ILE A 175 -14.76 11.31 -13.58
C ILE A 175 -13.93 10.93 -14.82
N TYR A 176 -14.47 11.24 -16.00
CA TYR A 176 -13.76 11.13 -17.27
C TYR A 176 -13.38 12.52 -17.77
N LEU A 177 -12.10 12.90 -17.68
CA LEU A 177 -11.58 14.17 -18.20
C LEU A 177 -10.75 13.90 -19.44
N HIS A 178 -10.97 14.60 -20.54
CA HIS A 178 -10.17 14.36 -21.73
C HIS A 178 -10.05 15.56 -22.67
N GLY A 179 -8.90 15.62 -23.34
CA GLY A 179 -8.71 16.45 -24.53
C GLY A 179 -9.26 15.81 -25.80
N SER A 180 -8.72 16.19 -26.95
CA SER A 180 -8.93 15.49 -28.21
C SER A 180 -7.56 15.18 -28.82
N PRO A 181 -7.39 14.07 -29.57
CA PRO A 181 -6.10 13.68 -30.14
C PRO A 181 -5.44 14.73 -31.06
N ALA A 182 -6.21 15.73 -31.52
CA ALA A 182 -5.76 16.76 -32.46
C ALA A 182 -5.65 18.17 -31.86
N THR A 183 -6.08 18.39 -30.61
CA THR A 183 -6.14 19.74 -30.01
C THR A 183 -5.26 19.83 -28.78
N THR A 184 -4.86 21.06 -28.41
CA THR A 184 -4.08 21.25 -27.21
C THR A 184 -4.97 21.23 -25.98
N LEU A 185 -4.62 20.35 -25.04
CA LEU A 185 -5.04 20.44 -23.65
C LEU A 185 -3.78 20.51 -22.78
N ARG A 186 -3.47 21.70 -22.25
CA ARG A 186 -2.28 21.85 -21.41
C ARG A 186 -2.42 21.09 -20.10
N ARG A 187 -3.57 21.16 -19.43
CA ARG A 187 -3.81 20.43 -18.17
C ARG A 187 -5.21 19.88 -18.06
N ALA A 188 -5.40 18.66 -17.58
CA ALA A 188 -6.73 18.26 -17.14
C ALA A 188 -7.06 18.92 -15.79
N ILE A 189 -6.20 18.75 -14.78
CA ILE A 189 -6.43 19.32 -13.43
C ILE A 189 -5.24 20.16 -12.98
N ALA A 190 -5.49 21.43 -12.67
CA ALA A 190 -4.60 22.27 -11.88
C ALA A 190 -4.93 22.09 -10.38
N LEU A 191 -4.00 21.52 -9.60
CA LEU A 191 -4.17 21.07 -8.22
C LEU A 191 -3.53 22.06 -7.22
N ASN A 192 -4.06 23.27 -7.15
CA ASN A 192 -3.63 24.33 -6.21
C ASN A 192 -4.57 24.43 -4.99
N SER A 193 -5.12 23.30 -4.55
CA SER A 193 -6.11 23.17 -3.49
C SER A 193 -5.57 22.37 -2.29
N ALA A 194 -6.38 22.20 -1.25
CA ALA A 194 -6.12 21.33 -0.10
C ALA A 194 -7.17 20.22 -0.01
N TRP A 195 -6.88 19.15 0.76
CA TRP A 195 -7.83 18.07 1.05
C TRP A 195 -8.60 17.59 -0.19
N THR A 196 -7.85 17.25 -1.24
CA THR A 196 -8.42 16.95 -2.55
C THR A 196 -8.20 15.50 -2.93
N SER A 197 -9.27 14.85 -3.37
CA SER A 197 -9.23 13.47 -3.85
C SER A 197 -9.61 13.39 -5.32
N ILE A 198 -8.84 12.63 -6.09
CA ILE A 198 -9.15 12.25 -7.47
C ILE A 198 -9.06 10.72 -7.48
N ILE A 199 -10.20 10.07 -7.55
CA ILE A 199 -10.31 8.62 -7.40
C ILE A 199 -11.09 7.97 -8.52
N ASP A 200 -10.66 6.76 -8.87
CA ASP A 200 -11.36 5.88 -9.82
C ASP A 200 -11.62 6.56 -11.19
N SER A 201 -10.78 7.52 -11.57
CA SER A 201 -11.03 8.43 -12.70
C SER A 201 -10.17 8.11 -13.92
N TYR A 202 -10.56 8.64 -15.08
CA TYR A 202 -9.85 8.48 -16.34
C TYR A 202 -9.51 9.85 -16.92
N ILE A 203 -8.23 10.13 -17.12
CA ILE A 203 -7.71 11.39 -17.64
C ILE A 203 -6.85 11.11 -18.86
N SER A 204 -7.24 11.61 -20.04
CA SER A 204 -6.52 11.36 -21.30
C SER A 204 -6.27 12.60 -22.15
N ASP A 205 -5.40 12.47 -23.15
CA ASP A 205 -5.17 13.48 -24.19
C ASP A 205 -4.74 14.86 -23.64
N CYS A 206 -3.93 14.88 -22.58
CA CYS A 206 -3.29 16.10 -22.09
C CYS A 206 -1.93 16.29 -22.77
N HIS A 207 -1.91 17.10 -23.82
CA HIS A 207 -0.70 17.34 -24.61
C HIS A 207 -0.66 18.74 -25.22
N GLU A 208 0.56 19.26 -25.37
CA GLU A 208 0.86 20.53 -26.02
C GLU A 208 2.20 20.45 -26.75
N VAL A 209 2.32 21.16 -27.88
CA VAL A 209 3.60 21.35 -28.58
C VAL A 209 4.32 22.58 -28.01
N GLY A 210 5.59 22.43 -27.66
CA GLY A 210 6.46 23.52 -27.20
C GLY A 210 6.31 23.92 -25.73
N ALA A 211 5.40 23.31 -24.97
CA ALA A 211 5.23 23.58 -23.54
C ALA A 211 4.92 22.30 -22.73
N ASP A 212 5.17 22.38 -21.43
CA ASP A 212 4.84 21.32 -20.48
C ASP A 212 3.32 21.19 -20.35
N SER A 213 2.82 19.95 -20.41
CA SER A 213 1.40 19.60 -20.30
C SER A 213 1.20 18.48 -19.28
N GLN A 214 0.09 18.48 -18.55
CA GLN A 214 -0.10 17.59 -17.40
C GLN A 214 -1.48 16.93 -17.33
N ALA A 215 -1.55 15.66 -16.93
CA ALA A 215 -2.84 15.12 -16.48
C ALA A 215 -3.24 15.81 -15.17
N ILE A 216 -2.34 15.85 -14.19
CA ILE A 216 -2.53 16.55 -12.92
C ILE A 216 -1.24 17.33 -12.59
N GLY A 217 -1.35 18.62 -12.33
CA GLY A 217 -0.21 19.44 -11.92
C GLY A 217 -0.57 20.46 -10.84
N GLY A 218 0.24 20.60 -9.80
CA GLY A 218 0.01 21.57 -8.71
C GLY A 218 1.30 22.21 -8.22
N TRP A 219 1.27 23.50 -7.91
CA TRP A 219 2.46 24.25 -7.45
C TRP A 219 2.19 25.16 -6.25
N ASN A 220 0.92 25.39 -5.90
CA ASN A 220 0.51 26.28 -4.82
C ASN A 220 -0.55 25.67 -3.89
N GLY A 221 -0.73 24.34 -3.93
CA GLY A 221 -1.66 23.59 -3.08
C GLY A 221 -0.93 22.88 -1.92
N PRO A 222 -1.38 23.01 -0.66
CA PRO A 222 -0.66 22.47 0.49
C PRO A 222 -0.85 20.97 0.73
N GLY A 223 -1.84 20.32 0.08
CA GLY A 223 -2.29 18.98 0.44
C GLY A 223 -3.23 18.98 1.66
N PRO A 224 -3.63 17.82 2.20
CA PRO A 224 -3.33 16.47 1.71
C PRO A 224 -3.96 16.19 0.35
N PHE A 225 -3.40 15.22 -0.38
CA PHE A 225 -3.91 14.76 -1.67
C PHE A 225 -4.09 13.25 -1.71
N LYS A 226 -5.21 12.80 -2.26
CA LYS A 226 -5.47 11.39 -2.54
C LYS A 226 -5.72 11.16 -4.02
N ILE A 227 -4.72 10.64 -4.71
CA ILE A 227 -4.75 10.34 -6.14
C ILE A 227 -4.72 8.81 -6.27
N VAL A 228 -5.89 8.18 -6.33
CA VAL A 228 -5.99 6.72 -6.21
C VAL A 228 -6.81 6.08 -7.34
N ASN A 229 -6.26 5.04 -7.95
CA ASN A 229 -6.91 4.20 -8.96
C ASN A 229 -7.29 4.92 -10.25
N ASN A 230 -6.48 5.88 -10.70
CA ASN A 230 -6.75 6.65 -11.92
C ASN A 230 -5.97 6.14 -13.12
N TYR A 231 -6.48 6.37 -14.32
CA TYR A 231 -5.70 6.33 -15.56
C TYR A 231 -5.32 7.76 -15.93
N LEU A 232 -4.04 8.03 -16.17
CA LEU A 232 -3.51 9.37 -16.35
C LEU A 232 -2.65 9.42 -17.61
N GLU A 233 -2.99 10.26 -18.58
CA GLU A 233 -2.13 10.60 -19.71
C GLU A 233 -1.77 12.09 -19.68
N GLY A 234 -0.47 12.37 -19.68
CA GLY A 234 0.09 13.70 -19.87
C GLY A 234 1.38 13.58 -20.68
N ALA A 235 1.51 14.35 -21.76
CA ALA A 235 2.69 14.31 -22.61
C ALA A 235 3.91 14.84 -21.85
N GLY A 236 3.79 16.03 -21.24
CA GLY A 236 4.79 16.56 -20.32
C GLY A 236 4.92 15.65 -19.10
N GLU A 237 3.96 15.74 -18.17
CA GLU A 237 3.95 14.94 -16.95
C GLU A 237 2.58 14.30 -16.71
N ASN A 238 2.50 13.01 -16.38
CA ASN A 238 1.22 12.46 -15.92
C ASN A 238 0.87 13.07 -14.55
N PHE A 239 1.86 13.29 -13.69
CA PHE A 239 1.69 13.98 -12.42
C PHE A 239 2.93 14.82 -12.05
N ILE A 240 2.70 16.06 -11.59
CA ILE A 240 3.77 16.92 -11.05
C ILE A 240 3.33 17.73 -9.82
N LEU A 241 4.22 17.83 -8.83
CA LEU A 241 4.17 18.84 -7.78
C LEU A 241 5.37 19.81 -7.88
N GLY A 242 5.06 21.07 -8.21
CA GLY A 242 5.98 22.16 -8.51
C GLY A 242 5.84 22.65 -9.95
N GLY A 243 6.93 23.12 -10.56
CA GLY A 243 6.90 23.72 -11.91
C GLY A 243 6.67 25.24 -11.92
N ALA A 244 6.42 25.82 -10.75
CA ALA A 244 6.48 27.25 -10.44
C ALA A 244 6.70 27.39 -8.92
N ASP A 245 7.19 28.54 -8.47
CA ASP A 245 7.26 28.80 -7.02
C ASP A 245 5.87 29.01 -6.41
N PRO A 246 5.57 28.39 -5.25
CA PRO A 246 4.33 28.67 -4.54
C PRO A 246 4.26 30.16 -4.14
N LYS A 247 3.06 30.74 -4.24
CA LYS A 247 2.78 32.10 -3.77
C LYS A 247 2.50 32.15 -2.27
N ILE A 248 2.15 31.01 -1.67
CA ILE A 248 1.99 30.88 -0.22
C ILE A 248 3.38 30.64 0.39
N ASN A 249 3.80 31.55 1.28
CA ASN A 249 5.09 31.50 1.95
C ASN A 249 5.25 30.21 2.78
N ASN A 250 6.43 29.58 2.73
CA ASN A 250 6.74 28.31 3.40
C ASN A 250 5.85 27.11 3.02
N LEU A 251 5.15 27.17 1.88
CA LEU A 251 4.32 26.05 1.44
C LEU A 251 5.19 24.91 0.88
N VAL A 252 4.96 23.72 1.44
CA VAL A 252 5.43 22.42 0.91
C VAL A 252 4.22 21.50 0.85
N PRO A 253 3.76 21.07 -0.35
CA PRO A 253 2.69 20.09 -0.48
C PRO A 253 3.00 18.85 0.36
N SER A 254 2.06 18.44 1.20
CA SER A 254 2.31 17.37 2.17
C SER A 254 1.20 16.35 2.24
N ASP A 255 1.52 15.15 2.76
CA ASP A 255 0.55 14.10 3.10
C ASP A 255 -0.21 13.61 1.87
N ILE A 256 0.51 12.90 1.00
CA ILE A 256 0.05 12.54 -0.34
C ILE A 256 -0.02 11.03 -0.49
N GLU A 257 -1.20 10.53 -0.85
CA GLU A 257 -1.42 9.17 -1.32
C GLU A 257 -1.48 9.16 -2.86
N PHE A 258 -0.54 8.48 -3.51
CA PHE A 258 -0.54 8.23 -4.94
C PHE A 258 -0.54 6.73 -5.19
N ARG A 259 -1.72 6.11 -5.35
CA ARG A 259 -1.83 4.64 -5.35
C ARG A 259 -2.63 4.07 -6.49
N ARG A 260 -2.25 2.91 -7.03
CA ARG A 260 -3.02 2.18 -8.06
C ARG A 260 -3.28 2.95 -9.35
N ASN A 261 -2.52 4.00 -9.61
CA ASN A 261 -2.65 4.77 -10.84
C ASN A 261 -1.91 4.08 -11.98
N HIS A 262 -2.43 4.24 -13.19
CA HIS A 262 -1.74 3.89 -14.43
C HIS A 262 -1.37 5.20 -15.12
N CYS A 263 -0.10 5.59 -14.98
CA CYS A 263 0.49 6.70 -15.71
C CYS A 263 0.97 6.17 -17.05
N PHE A 264 0.35 6.61 -18.13
CA PHE A 264 0.57 6.07 -19.46
C PHE A 264 0.89 7.19 -20.46
N LYS A 265 1.75 6.89 -21.43
CA LYS A 265 1.90 7.70 -22.64
C LYS A 265 1.58 6.87 -23.87
N PRO A 266 0.57 7.26 -24.66
CA PRO A 266 0.28 6.61 -25.94
C PRO A 266 1.48 6.64 -26.89
N LEU A 267 1.78 5.49 -27.52
CA LEU A 267 2.81 5.41 -28.55
C LEU A 267 2.46 6.21 -29.81
N SER A 268 1.18 6.56 -29.97
CA SER A 268 0.74 7.50 -31.00
C SER A 268 1.34 8.90 -30.83
N TRP A 269 1.92 9.23 -29.67
CA TRP A 269 2.65 10.48 -29.43
C TRP A 269 4.15 10.35 -29.72
N ARG A 270 4.66 9.13 -29.95
CA ARG A 270 6.09 8.87 -30.13
C ARG A 270 6.50 8.96 -31.59
N ILE A 271 7.34 9.93 -31.93
CA ILE A 271 7.93 10.06 -33.28
C ILE A 271 8.66 8.76 -33.63
N GLY A 272 8.34 8.19 -34.80
CA GLY A 272 8.99 6.99 -35.33
C GLY A 272 8.34 5.67 -34.92
N ASP A 273 7.40 5.67 -33.97
CA ASP A 273 6.58 4.48 -33.70
C ASP A 273 5.59 4.21 -34.84
N PRO A 274 5.27 2.95 -35.20
CA PRO A 274 4.28 2.65 -36.24
C PRO A 274 2.88 3.24 -36.00
N SER A 275 2.54 3.55 -34.75
CA SER A 275 1.26 4.16 -34.37
C SER A 275 1.29 5.70 -34.31
N TYR A 276 2.43 6.34 -34.58
CA TYR A 276 2.60 7.79 -34.45
C TYR A 276 1.54 8.58 -35.24
N ALA A 277 0.81 9.46 -34.55
CA ALA A 277 -0.32 10.21 -35.09
C ALA A 277 0.08 11.48 -35.86
N GLY A 278 1.37 11.79 -35.96
CA GLY A 278 1.89 12.90 -36.77
C GLY A 278 2.12 14.22 -36.04
N THR A 279 1.66 14.37 -34.79
CA THR A 279 1.89 15.59 -33.99
C THR A 279 3.01 15.40 -32.95
N PRO A 280 4.06 16.24 -32.95
CA PRO A 280 5.20 16.08 -32.07
C PRO A 280 4.94 16.72 -30.69
N TRP A 281 4.00 16.16 -29.94
CA TRP A 281 3.67 16.61 -28.59
C TRP A 281 4.93 16.65 -27.71
N THR A 282 5.08 17.66 -26.84
CA THR A 282 6.25 17.78 -25.96
C THR A 282 6.21 16.71 -24.87
N VAL A 283 7.01 15.65 -25.05
CA VAL A 283 7.07 14.54 -24.09
C VAL A 283 8.19 14.71 -23.07
N LYS A 284 7.87 14.53 -21.78
CA LYS A 284 8.85 14.55 -20.68
C LYS A 284 8.82 13.28 -19.83
N ASN A 285 8.30 13.33 -18.60
CA ASN A 285 8.42 12.26 -17.60
C ASN A 285 7.04 11.82 -17.11
N SER A 286 6.95 10.76 -16.32
CA SER A 286 5.66 10.26 -15.83
C SER A 286 5.26 10.86 -14.50
N PHE A 287 6.22 11.02 -13.58
CA PHE A 287 5.97 11.50 -12.24
C PHE A 287 7.12 12.39 -11.78
N GLU A 288 6.81 13.60 -11.32
CA GLU A 288 7.82 14.57 -10.91
C GLU A 288 7.48 15.26 -9.58
N LEU A 289 8.47 15.30 -8.69
CA LEU A 289 8.44 16.09 -7.46
C LEU A 289 9.56 17.12 -7.51
N LYS A 290 9.17 18.38 -7.37
CA LYS A 290 10.08 19.53 -7.23
C LYS A 290 10.00 20.17 -5.84
N ASN A 291 8.83 20.08 -5.20
CA ASN A 291 8.62 20.50 -3.83
C ASN A 291 7.46 19.69 -3.23
N ALA A 292 7.74 18.75 -2.31
CA ALA A 292 6.73 17.95 -1.61
C ALA A 292 7.33 17.14 -0.44
N GLN A 293 6.49 16.72 0.51
CA GLN A 293 6.90 15.83 1.60
C GLN A 293 5.81 14.83 2.07
N ARG A 294 6.22 13.75 2.73
CA ARG A 294 5.35 12.69 3.30
C ARG A 294 4.41 12.11 2.26
N ILE A 295 4.97 11.27 1.40
CA ILE A 295 4.32 10.77 0.19
C ILE A 295 4.39 9.24 0.16
N LEU A 296 3.25 8.59 -0.05
CA LEU A 296 3.16 7.17 -0.35
C LEU A 296 2.81 6.97 -1.82
N ILE A 297 3.73 6.37 -2.57
CA ILE A 297 3.59 6.01 -3.99
C ILE A 297 3.56 4.48 -4.07
N GLU A 298 2.36 3.90 -4.16
CA GLU A 298 2.19 2.44 -4.07
C GLU A 298 1.25 1.81 -5.09
N GLY A 299 1.65 0.68 -5.69
CA GLY A 299 0.77 -0.09 -6.56
C GLY A 299 0.53 0.56 -7.92
N ASN A 300 1.38 1.49 -8.34
CA ASN A 300 1.21 2.21 -9.61
C ASN A 300 1.93 1.51 -10.76
N ILE A 301 1.46 1.79 -11.98
CA ILE A 301 2.13 1.42 -13.22
C ILE A 301 2.52 2.71 -13.94
N PHE A 302 3.82 2.89 -14.17
CA PHE A 302 4.38 3.96 -15.00
C PHE A 302 4.88 3.34 -16.30
N GLU A 303 4.20 3.65 -17.41
CA GLU A 303 4.38 2.96 -18.67
C GLU A 303 4.56 3.92 -19.84
N HIS A 304 5.59 3.63 -20.63
CA HIS A 304 6.02 4.39 -21.80
C HIS A 304 6.57 5.78 -21.45
N ASN A 305 7.89 5.91 -21.60
CA ASN A 305 8.57 7.19 -21.49
C ASN A 305 9.84 7.17 -22.35
N TRP A 306 10.09 8.23 -23.13
CA TRP A 306 11.23 8.28 -24.03
C TRP A 306 11.90 9.65 -24.02
N THR A 307 13.11 9.74 -24.56
CA THR A 307 13.80 11.01 -24.72
C THR A 307 13.10 11.86 -25.76
N GLN A 308 12.75 13.09 -25.36
CA GLN A 308 12.31 14.13 -26.28
C GLN A 308 12.63 15.51 -25.69
N ALA A 309 11.73 16.10 -24.88
CA ALA A 309 11.99 17.38 -24.20
C ALA A 309 12.68 17.19 -22.84
N GLN A 310 12.89 15.94 -22.43
CA GLN A 310 13.72 15.49 -21.30
C GLN A 310 14.49 14.22 -21.71
N ASN A 311 15.39 13.76 -20.84
CA ASN A 311 16.35 12.67 -21.11
C ASN A 311 15.77 11.26 -20.93
N GLY A 312 14.44 11.09 -20.99
CA GLY A 312 13.79 9.77 -20.95
C GLY A 312 13.61 9.14 -19.56
N TYR A 313 14.00 9.80 -18.47
CA TYR A 313 13.71 9.37 -17.10
C TYR A 313 12.21 9.43 -16.80
N ALA A 314 11.64 8.33 -16.30
CA ALA A 314 10.22 8.24 -16.00
C ALA A 314 9.85 8.89 -14.66
N ILE A 315 10.70 8.79 -13.65
CA ILE A 315 10.46 9.29 -12.29
C ILE A 315 11.52 10.33 -11.92
N LEU A 316 11.09 11.54 -11.55
CA LEU A 316 11.96 12.63 -11.13
C LEU A 316 11.68 13.05 -9.68
N PHE A 317 12.68 12.93 -8.82
CA PHE A 317 12.70 13.53 -7.48
C PHE A 317 13.77 14.63 -7.48
N THR A 318 13.45 15.75 -8.11
CA THR A 318 14.39 16.80 -8.44
C THR A 318 13.97 18.09 -7.76
N VAL A 319 14.35 18.26 -6.49
CA VAL A 319 14.04 19.48 -5.72
C VAL A 319 14.37 20.73 -6.54
N ARG A 320 13.43 21.68 -6.55
CA ARG A 320 13.52 22.88 -7.38
C ARG A 320 12.81 24.07 -6.73
N ASN A 321 13.57 25.10 -6.42
CA ASN A 321 13.12 26.46 -6.19
C ASN A 321 13.06 27.14 -7.56
N GLN A 322 11.91 27.04 -8.23
CA GLN A 322 11.78 27.20 -9.68
C GLN A 322 12.20 28.57 -10.18
N ASP A 323 11.81 29.64 -9.47
CA ASP A 323 12.05 31.02 -9.85
C ASP A 323 12.89 31.79 -8.82
N GLY A 324 13.37 31.11 -7.76
CA GLY A 324 14.20 31.67 -6.70
C GLY A 324 13.45 32.21 -5.49
N ALA A 325 12.11 32.16 -5.48
CA ALA A 325 11.25 32.70 -4.43
C ALA A 325 10.84 31.67 -3.36
N SER A 326 11.22 30.39 -3.50
CA SER A 326 10.87 29.30 -2.58
C SER A 326 12.10 28.57 -2.00
N PRO A 327 12.99 29.24 -1.25
CA PRO A 327 14.21 28.62 -0.71
C PRO A 327 13.95 27.47 0.28
N TRP A 328 12.72 27.32 0.77
CA TRP A 328 12.28 26.21 1.60
C TRP A 328 11.87 24.96 0.81
N SER A 329 11.93 24.98 -0.52
CA SER A 329 11.56 23.84 -1.37
C SER A 329 12.38 22.60 -1.01
N VAL A 330 11.70 21.46 -0.91
CA VAL A 330 12.28 20.19 -0.46
C VAL A 330 11.60 19.00 -1.15
N VAL A 331 12.33 17.89 -1.35
CA VAL A 331 11.73 16.59 -1.66
C VAL A 331 12.16 15.61 -0.56
N GLN A 332 11.26 15.34 0.39
CA GLN A 332 11.61 14.48 1.52
C GLN A 332 10.48 13.56 1.95
N ASP A 333 10.81 12.52 2.70
CA ASP A 333 9.81 11.58 3.24
C ASP A 333 9.00 10.93 2.11
N VAL A 334 9.69 10.33 1.14
CA VAL A 334 9.10 9.70 -0.04
C VAL A 334 9.20 8.18 0.08
N THR A 335 8.06 7.49 0.05
CA THR A 335 7.99 6.03 0.01
C THR A 335 7.44 5.57 -1.35
N PHE A 336 8.31 5.02 -2.20
CA PHE A 336 7.98 4.46 -3.51
C PHE A 336 8.08 2.93 -3.46
N VAL A 337 6.93 2.26 -3.34
CA VAL A 337 6.89 0.80 -3.09
C VAL A 337 5.86 0.04 -3.90
N ASN A 338 6.14 -1.21 -4.26
CA ASN A 338 5.19 -2.07 -4.96
C ASN A 338 4.67 -1.45 -6.28
N ASN A 339 5.54 -0.80 -7.05
CA ASN A 339 5.19 -0.21 -8.35
C ASN A 339 5.86 -0.95 -9.51
N ILE A 340 5.29 -0.80 -10.71
CA ILE A 340 5.92 -1.17 -11.98
C ILE A 340 6.35 0.11 -12.69
N VAL A 341 7.62 0.20 -13.07
CA VAL A 341 8.12 1.17 -14.06
C VAL A 341 8.57 0.37 -15.27
N ARG A 342 7.88 0.54 -16.41
CA ARG A 342 8.13 -0.31 -17.58
C ARG A 342 8.20 0.42 -18.89
N SER A 343 9.04 -0.09 -19.78
CA SER A 343 9.14 0.38 -21.16
C SER A 343 9.51 1.87 -21.23
N VAL A 344 10.65 2.21 -20.63
CA VAL A 344 11.11 3.59 -20.46
C VAL A 344 12.57 3.78 -20.87
N GLY A 345 12.94 4.99 -21.26
CA GLY A 345 14.34 5.32 -21.60
C GLY A 345 15.27 5.27 -20.38
N ALA A 346 14.76 5.63 -19.19
CA ALA A 346 15.46 5.51 -17.91
C ALA A 346 14.48 5.49 -16.71
N GLY A 347 14.93 4.96 -15.57
CA GLY A 347 14.11 4.82 -14.36
C GLY A 347 13.97 6.12 -13.57
N PHE A 348 14.87 6.35 -12.62
CA PHE A 348 14.81 7.46 -11.66
C PHE A 348 15.91 8.49 -11.92
N ASN A 349 15.57 9.77 -11.80
CA ASN A 349 16.53 10.86 -11.64
C ASN A 349 16.25 11.63 -10.33
N MET A 350 17.25 11.72 -9.46
CA MET A 350 17.15 12.33 -8.14
C MET A 350 18.19 13.42 -7.95
N HIS A 351 17.79 14.56 -7.40
CA HIS A 351 18.72 15.65 -7.04
C HIS A 351 18.71 15.87 -5.53
N GLY A 352 19.90 15.97 -4.93
CA GLY A 352 20.08 16.25 -3.50
C GLY A 352 19.81 17.69 -3.12
N THR A 353 20.14 18.64 -3.99
CA THR A 353 19.76 20.05 -3.87
C THR A 353 19.42 20.59 -5.24
N ASP A 354 18.75 21.73 -5.27
CA ASP A 354 18.60 22.50 -6.49
C ASP A 354 19.99 23.01 -6.95
N ASP A 355 20.28 22.81 -8.22
CA ASP A 355 21.55 23.17 -8.88
C ASP A 355 21.49 24.55 -9.55
N LEU A 356 20.35 25.23 -9.51
CA LEU A 356 20.13 26.57 -10.08
C LEU A 356 19.82 27.63 -9.02
N GLN A 357 19.13 27.25 -7.94
CA GLN A 357 18.72 28.15 -6.86
C GLN A 357 18.93 27.50 -5.49
N THR A 358 18.81 28.27 -4.40
CA THR A 358 18.87 27.72 -3.03
C THR A 358 17.62 26.89 -2.74
N SER A 359 17.79 25.69 -2.21
CA SER A 359 16.72 24.82 -1.69
C SER A 359 17.13 24.14 -0.38
N LEU A 360 16.19 23.48 0.29
CA LEU A 360 16.53 22.47 1.30
C LEU A 360 16.99 21.16 0.61
N PRO A 361 17.76 20.32 1.31
CA PRO A 361 18.23 19.05 0.73
C PRO A 361 17.11 18.02 0.65
N SER A 362 17.09 17.26 -0.44
CA SER A 362 16.27 16.06 -0.58
C SER A 362 16.76 14.98 0.38
N GLN A 363 15.85 14.34 1.12
CA GLN A 363 16.22 13.37 2.15
C GLN A 363 15.13 12.36 2.50
N ARG A 364 15.51 11.20 3.06
CA ARG A 364 14.59 10.14 3.50
C ARG A 364 13.70 9.66 2.35
N ILE A 365 14.33 9.05 1.35
CA ILE A 365 13.67 8.50 0.17
C ILE A 365 13.84 6.99 0.17
N LYS A 366 12.73 6.25 0.12
CA LYS A 366 12.71 4.79 0.03
C LYS A 366 12.13 4.36 -1.31
N ILE A 367 12.88 3.53 -2.03
CA ILE A 367 12.47 2.87 -3.26
C ILE A 367 12.57 1.36 -3.01
N ALA A 368 11.45 0.72 -2.70
CA ALA A 368 11.48 -0.68 -2.28
C ALA A 368 10.43 -1.58 -2.93
N ASN A 369 10.78 -2.83 -3.20
CA ASN A 369 9.84 -3.83 -3.73
C ASN A 369 9.19 -3.46 -5.07
N ASN A 370 9.93 -2.83 -5.98
CA ASN A 370 9.43 -2.45 -7.30
C ASN A 370 9.95 -3.37 -8.39
N LEU A 371 9.17 -3.51 -9.47
CA LEU A 371 9.63 -4.04 -10.74
C LEU A 371 9.97 -2.88 -11.68
N LEU A 372 11.23 -2.81 -12.09
CA LEU A 372 11.70 -1.92 -13.14
C LEU A 372 12.05 -2.80 -14.34
N GLU A 373 11.33 -2.70 -15.45
CA GLU A 373 11.59 -3.56 -16.61
C GLU A 373 11.55 -2.84 -17.95
N GLY A 374 12.21 -3.40 -18.96
CA GLY A 374 12.27 -2.77 -20.28
C GLY A 374 12.86 -1.35 -20.24
N ILE A 375 13.78 -1.09 -19.31
CA ILE A 375 14.55 0.16 -19.27
C ILE A 375 15.65 0.06 -20.32
N ASP A 376 15.39 0.58 -21.51
CA ASP A 376 16.21 0.26 -22.68
C ASP A 376 16.64 1.51 -23.43
N ARG A 377 17.96 1.70 -23.52
CA ARG A 377 18.59 2.87 -24.15
C ARG A 377 18.32 2.97 -25.64
N GLN A 378 18.19 1.84 -26.33
CA GLN A 378 18.01 1.78 -27.78
C GLN A 378 16.53 1.81 -28.14
N ARG A 379 15.71 1.05 -27.41
CA ARG A 379 14.28 0.90 -27.73
C ARG A 379 13.48 2.14 -27.34
N TRP A 380 13.83 2.80 -26.25
CA TRP A 380 13.04 3.89 -25.67
C TRP A 380 13.75 5.24 -25.66
N ASP A 381 14.89 5.36 -26.35
CA ASP A 381 15.68 6.59 -26.44
C ASP A 381 16.00 7.16 -25.05
N GLY A 382 17.17 6.85 -24.49
CA GLY A 382 17.55 7.35 -23.18
C GLY A 382 18.85 6.72 -22.69
N PRO A 383 19.29 7.03 -21.45
CA PRO A 383 20.55 6.50 -20.94
C PRO A 383 20.46 5.03 -20.53
N GLY A 384 19.27 4.44 -20.41
CA GLY A 384 19.08 3.05 -19.94
C GLY A 384 19.44 2.86 -18.46
N VAL A 385 19.59 3.96 -17.71
CA VAL A 385 19.99 3.99 -16.31
C VAL A 385 18.78 3.68 -15.42
N ALA A 386 18.96 2.81 -14.42
CA ALA A 386 17.89 2.51 -13.47
C ALA A 386 17.74 3.60 -12.40
N PHE A 387 18.84 4.01 -11.76
CA PHE A 387 18.84 5.04 -10.72
C PHE A 387 19.93 6.07 -10.94
N GLN A 388 19.56 7.34 -11.11
CA GLN A 388 20.49 8.47 -11.10
C GLN A 388 20.33 9.29 -9.81
N LEU A 389 21.45 9.53 -9.12
CA LEU A 389 21.52 10.32 -7.89
C LEU A 389 22.56 11.44 -8.06
N ASN A 390 22.13 12.67 -8.27
CA ASN A 390 23.02 13.82 -8.40
C ASN A 390 22.96 14.71 -7.17
N GLY A 391 24.08 15.32 -6.78
CA GLY A 391 24.08 16.35 -5.74
C GLY A 391 23.77 15.83 -4.33
N GLY A 392 23.88 14.52 -4.11
CA GLY A 392 23.86 13.91 -2.78
C GLY A 392 22.51 13.93 -2.06
N PRO A 393 21.40 13.41 -2.64
CA PRO A 393 20.17 13.19 -1.86
C PRO A 393 20.49 12.29 -0.66
N ASN A 394 20.10 12.71 0.54
CA ASN A 394 20.55 12.08 1.79
C ASN A 394 19.57 10.98 2.25
N GLN A 395 20.05 9.98 3.00
CA GLN A 395 19.21 8.93 3.59
C GLN A 395 18.31 8.25 2.53
N VAL A 396 18.93 7.81 1.43
CA VAL A 396 18.24 7.10 0.35
C VAL A 396 18.38 5.60 0.56
N THR A 397 17.25 4.90 0.61
CA THR A 397 17.18 3.44 0.68
C THR A 397 16.59 2.88 -0.61
N ILE A 398 17.33 2.02 -1.30
CA ILE A 398 16.89 1.28 -2.47
C ILE A 398 17.02 -0.22 -2.14
N GLU A 399 15.90 -0.93 -2.00
CA GLU A 399 15.93 -2.32 -1.56
C GLU A 399 14.88 -3.23 -2.20
N ASN A 400 15.20 -4.52 -2.33
CA ASN A 400 14.24 -5.52 -2.82
C ASN A 400 13.62 -5.17 -4.19
N ASN A 401 14.33 -4.47 -5.07
CA ASN A 401 13.84 -4.18 -6.41
C ASN A 401 14.37 -5.22 -7.41
N THR A 402 13.53 -5.62 -8.37
CA THR A 402 13.98 -6.36 -9.56
C THR A 402 14.07 -5.38 -10.73
N VAL A 403 15.25 -5.28 -11.35
CA VAL A 403 15.57 -4.25 -12.33
C VAL A 403 16.15 -4.87 -13.60
N ILE A 404 15.44 -4.75 -14.72
CA ILE A 404 15.87 -5.18 -16.06
C ILE A 404 16.10 -3.93 -16.91
N HIS A 405 17.37 -3.62 -17.14
CA HIS A 405 17.80 -2.41 -17.84
C HIS A 405 18.94 -2.70 -18.83
N THR A 406 19.41 -1.69 -19.58
CA THR A 406 20.56 -1.82 -20.52
C THR A 406 21.75 -0.90 -20.22
N GLY A 407 21.59 0.14 -19.39
CA GLY A 407 22.64 1.11 -19.05
C GLY A 407 23.33 0.80 -17.71
N ASN A 408 23.63 1.83 -16.91
CA ASN A 408 24.12 1.66 -15.55
C ASN A 408 22.99 1.30 -14.58
N VAL A 409 23.29 0.52 -13.54
CA VAL A 409 22.38 0.30 -12.42
C VAL A 409 22.23 1.60 -11.63
N ILE A 410 23.37 2.20 -11.26
CA ILE A 410 23.43 3.49 -10.58
C ILE A 410 24.36 4.43 -11.35
N ALA A 411 23.88 5.63 -11.65
CA ALA A 411 24.68 6.77 -12.09
C ALA A 411 24.69 7.85 -11.00
N THR A 412 25.83 8.51 -10.76
CA THR A 412 25.92 9.55 -9.72
C THR A 412 26.92 10.65 -10.07
N ALA A 413 26.67 11.87 -9.59
CA ALA A 413 27.57 13.02 -9.76
C ALA A 413 27.38 14.05 -8.65
N GLY A 414 28.34 14.98 -8.51
CA GLY A 414 28.26 16.08 -7.55
C GLY A 414 28.60 15.69 -6.10
N THR A 415 27.81 16.16 -5.14
CA THR A 415 28.03 15.91 -3.72
C THR A 415 27.69 14.45 -3.35
N PRO A 416 28.42 13.82 -2.40
CA PRO A 416 28.08 12.47 -1.92
C PRO A 416 26.70 12.39 -1.25
N SER A 417 26.04 11.25 -1.41
CA SER A 417 24.85 10.86 -0.65
C SER A 417 25.28 10.14 0.63
N GLU A 418 24.94 10.71 1.78
CA GLU A 418 25.21 10.10 3.08
C GLU A 418 24.11 9.10 3.45
N THR A 419 24.46 8.11 4.28
CA THR A 419 23.51 7.12 4.81
C THR A 419 22.74 6.36 3.71
N PHE A 420 23.42 6.09 2.59
CA PHE A 420 22.84 5.34 1.46
C PHE A 420 22.73 3.84 1.76
N VAL A 421 21.58 3.26 1.44
CA VAL A 421 21.33 1.82 1.55
C VAL A 421 20.95 1.27 0.18
N TYR A 422 21.71 0.31 -0.31
CA TYR A 422 21.41 -0.47 -1.51
C TYR A 422 21.54 -1.97 -1.16
N ARG A 423 20.41 -2.64 -0.90
CA ARG A 423 20.43 -4.05 -0.48
C ARG A 423 19.33 -4.89 -1.08
N ASN A 424 19.55 -6.20 -1.18
CA ASN A 424 18.56 -7.16 -1.67
C ASN A 424 18.01 -6.84 -3.07
N ASN A 425 18.68 -6.02 -3.87
CA ASN A 425 18.24 -5.72 -5.24
C ASN A 425 18.76 -6.76 -6.22
N LEU A 426 18.02 -6.97 -7.31
CA LEU A 426 18.38 -7.88 -8.38
C LEU A 426 18.45 -7.09 -9.70
N SER A 427 19.64 -6.98 -10.29
CA SER A 427 19.81 -6.36 -11.61
C SER A 427 20.93 -7.01 -12.41
N PRO A 428 20.93 -6.91 -13.75
CA PRO A 428 22.16 -7.04 -14.51
C PRO A 428 23.18 -5.95 -14.13
N HIS A 429 24.47 -6.23 -14.27
CA HIS A 429 25.53 -5.22 -14.13
C HIS A 429 25.58 -4.28 -15.33
N ASN A 430 25.46 -4.84 -16.54
CA ASN A 430 25.52 -4.13 -17.82
C ASN A 430 26.75 -3.22 -17.95
N GLU A 431 26.57 -1.99 -18.44
CA GLU A 431 27.62 -1.11 -18.97
C GLU A 431 28.74 -0.87 -17.94
N TYR A 432 28.41 -0.30 -16.78
CA TYR A 432 29.36 -0.08 -15.69
C TYR A 432 28.80 -0.41 -14.30
N GLY A 433 27.61 -1.01 -14.20
CA GLY A 433 26.98 -1.27 -12.91
C GLY A 433 26.74 0.00 -12.10
N VAL A 434 27.64 0.33 -11.18
CA VAL A 434 27.61 1.57 -10.38
C VAL A 434 28.72 2.51 -10.86
N LYS A 435 28.34 3.68 -11.40
CA LYS A 435 29.27 4.62 -12.03
C LYS A 435 29.04 6.07 -11.61
N GLY A 436 30.07 6.69 -11.06
CA GLY A 436 30.12 8.10 -10.70
C GLY A 436 30.88 8.92 -11.73
N ASP A 437 30.56 10.20 -11.86
CA ASP A 437 31.35 11.12 -12.68
C ASP A 437 32.81 11.19 -12.18
N GLY A 438 33.78 11.24 -13.10
CA GLY A 438 35.22 11.27 -12.76
C GLY A 438 35.81 10.01 -12.09
N GLU A 439 35.01 9.02 -11.68
CA GLU A 439 35.46 7.84 -10.91
C GLU A 439 35.41 6.53 -11.69
N GLY A 440 36.16 5.51 -11.26
CA GLY A 440 36.00 4.13 -11.76
C GLY A 440 34.68 3.49 -11.29
N SER A 441 34.25 2.43 -11.99
CA SER A 441 33.07 1.64 -11.61
C SER A 441 33.21 0.95 -10.24
N GLY A 442 32.08 0.68 -9.59
CA GLY A 442 32.01 -0.11 -8.36
C GLY A 442 32.59 0.64 -7.16
N ASN A 443 33.51 0.02 -6.43
CA ASN A 443 34.07 0.48 -5.15
C ASN A 443 34.65 1.90 -5.22
N GLN A 444 35.25 2.33 -6.34
CA GLN A 444 35.73 3.71 -6.46
C GLN A 444 34.58 4.71 -6.40
N THR A 445 33.53 4.48 -7.21
CA THR A 445 32.29 5.27 -7.16
C THR A 445 31.61 5.16 -5.79
N ILE A 446 31.46 3.95 -5.24
CA ILE A 446 30.78 3.72 -3.95
C ILE A 446 31.49 4.47 -2.82
N ASN A 447 32.82 4.37 -2.73
CA ASN A 447 33.58 5.06 -1.69
C ASN A 447 33.52 6.59 -1.82
N ARG A 448 33.46 7.11 -3.06
CA ARG A 448 33.44 8.56 -3.31
C ARG A 448 32.07 9.19 -3.07
N TYR A 449 31.01 8.55 -3.57
CA TYR A 449 29.67 9.12 -3.66
C TYR A 449 28.67 8.54 -2.65
N PHE A 450 28.97 7.38 -2.07
CA PHE A 450 28.14 6.71 -1.06
C PHE A 450 28.98 6.28 0.15
N PRO A 451 29.71 7.22 0.78
CA PRO A 451 30.56 6.89 1.92
C PRO A 451 29.73 6.29 3.06
N ASN A 452 30.27 5.24 3.70
CA ASN A 452 29.61 4.50 4.78
C ASN A 452 28.26 3.88 4.41
N SER A 453 28.03 3.61 3.12
CA SER A 453 26.80 2.98 2.64
C SER A 453 26.66 1.53 3.09
N VAL A 454 25.41 1.07 3.19
CA VAL A 454 25.07 -0.35 3.28
C VAL A 454 24.84 -0.86 1.88
N PHE A 455 25.82 -1.56 1.31
CA PHE A 455 25.76 -2.11 -0.05
C PHE A 455 25.98 -3.63 -0.01
N ILE A 456 24.93 -4.40 0.27
CA ILE A 456 25.03 -5.85 0.54
C ILE A 456 23.88 -6.65 -0.07
N LYS A 457 24.09 -7.94 -0.31
CA LYS A 457 23.07 -8.88 -0.79
C LYS A 457 22.37 -8.47 -2.09
N ASN A 458 23.05 -7.70 -2.93
CA ASN A 458 22.55 -7.40 -4.27
C ASN A 458 23.06 -8.44 -5.25
N ILE A 459 22.20 -8.83 -6.19
CA ILE A 459 22.60 -9.58 -7.39
C ILE A 459 22.93 -8.59 -8.49
N LEU A 460 24.18 -8.62 -8.97
CA LEU A 460 24.66 -7.88 -10.12
C LEU A 460 25.13 -8.88 -11.19
N ILE A 461 24.21 -9.28 -12.07
CA ILE A 461 24.46 -10.36 -13.05
C ILE A 461 25.60 -9.96 -13.98
N ALA A 462 26.56 -10.87 -14.16
CA ALA A 462 27.78 -10.69 -14.95
C ALA A 462 28.70 -9.55 -14.45
N GLY A 463 28.54 -9.08 -13.21
CA GLY A 463 29.39 -8.04 -12.63
C GLY A 463 30.74 -8.57 -12.13
N PRO A 464 31.80 -7.74 -12.11
CA PRO A 464 33.12 -8.10 -11.59
C PRO A 464 33.14 -8.06 -10.06
N SER A 465 33.05 -9.22 -9.40
CA SER A 465 32.90 -9.31 -7.94
C SER A 465 33.97 -8.55 -7.14
N GLY A 466 35.23 -8.53 -7.60
CA GLY A 466 36.32 -7.82 -6.94
C GLY A 466 36.21 -6.29 -6.96
N SER A 467 35.30 -5.74 -7.78
CA SER A 467 35.04 -4.30 -7.87
C SER A 467 33.94 -3.82 -6.92
N TYR A 468 33.36 -4.68 -6.08
CA TYR A 468 32.22 -4.33 -5.23
C TYR A 468 32.46 -4.69 -3.75
N PRO A 469 31.65 -4.17 -2.81
CA PRO A 469 31.71 -4.56 -1.41
C PRO A 469 31.38 -6.04 -1.24
N LEU A 470 31.87 -6.63 -0.14
CA LEU A 470 31.58 -8.03 0.21
C LEU A 470 30.06 -8.27 0.40
N ASP A 471 29.67 -9.53 0.39
CA ASP A 471 28.28 -10.01 0.52
C ASP A 471 27.32 -9.63 -0.61
N ASN A 472 27.82 -9.13 -1.75
CA ASN A 472 27.09 -9.06 -3.01
C ASN A 472 27.30 -10.32 -3.86
N LEU A 473 26.40 -10.56 -4.81
CA LEU A 473 26.28 -11.80 -5.56
C LEU A 473 26.39 -11.53 -7.07
N PHE A 474 27.17 -12.36 -7.77
CA PHE A 474 27.55 -12.11 -9.17
C PHE A 474 27.38 -13.38 -10.02
N PRO A 475 26.15 -13.86 -10.25
CA PRO A 475 25.92 -14.93 -11.21
C PRO A 475 26.46 -14.53 -12.58
N ALA A 476 27.14 -15.43 -13.28
CA ALA A 476 27.79 -15.12 -14.55
C ALA A 476 26.78 -14.86 -15.68
N THR A 477 25.58 -15.42 -15.57
CA THR A 477 24.52 -15.30 -16.58
C THR A 477 23.15 -15.17 -15.93
N THR A 478 22.18 -14.64 -16.67
CA THR A 478 20.78 -14.58 -16.25
C THR A 478 20.21 -15.97 -15.93
N ALA A 479 20.63 -17.01 -16.65
CA ALA A 479 20.20 -18.39 -16.40
C ALA A 479 20.59 -18.89 -14.99
N GLN A 480 21.77 -18.50 -14.49
CA GLN A 480 22.24 -18.88 -13.15
C GLN A 480 21.46 -18.21 -12.01
N VAL A 481 20.68 -17.17 -12.29
CA VAL A 481 19.76 -16.56 -11.32
C VAL A 481 18.65 -17.54 -10.94
N GLY A 482 18.21 -18.37 -11.89
CA GLY A 482 17.11 -19.33 -11.67
C GLY A 482 15.75 -18.65 -11.58
N PHE A 483 15.45 -17.74 -12.52
CA PHE A 483 14.09 -17.20 -12.69
C PHE A 483 13.08 -18.28 -13.09
N VAL A 484 11.81 -18.07 -12.80
CA VAL A 484 10.71 -18.95 -13.25
C VAL A 484 10.57 -18.93 -14.77
N ASP A 485 10.47 -17.74 -15.38
CA ASP A 485 10.48 -17.58 -16.84
C ASP A 485 10.94 -16.16 -17.22
N PHE A 486 12.24 -16.01 -17.47
CA PHE A 486 12.83 -14.72 -17.84
C PHE A 486 12.31 -14.20 -19.19
N ALA A 487 12.10 -15.08 -20.18
CA ALA A 487 11.68 -14.67 -21.52
C ALA A 487 10.22 -14.21 -21.55
N GLY A 488 9.36 -14.86 -20.75
CA GLY A 488 7.98 -14.46 -20.50
C GLY A 488 7.81 -13.33 -19.48
N GLN A 489 8.89 -12.65 -19.08
CA GLN A 489 8.89 -11.53 -18.11
C GLN A 489 8.40 -11.92 -16.69
N ASN A 490 8.48 -13.21 -16.35
CA ASN A 490 8.24 -13.71 -15.01
C ASN A 490 9.58 -13.84 -14.25
N TYR A 491 10.02 -12.73 -13.69
CA TYR A 491 11.30 -12.64 -12.96
C TYR A 491 11.22 -13.09 -11.50
N ARG A 492 10.20 -13.87 -11.12
CA ARG A 492 10.19 -14.54 -9.81
C ARG A 492 11.35 -15.52 -9.72
N LEU A 493 11.95 -15.66 -8.54
CA LEU A 493 12.94 -16.71 -8.30
C LEU A 493 12.24 -18.06 -8.17
N SER A 494 12.69 -19.04 -8.95
CA SER A 494 12.23 -20.43 -8.85
C SER A 494 12.61 -21.02 -7.49
N ALA A 495 11.92 -22.09 -7.08
CA ALA A 495 12.24 -22.81 -5.85
C ALA A 495 13.67 -23.39 -5.82
N SER A 496 14.26 -23.63 -6.99
CA SER A 496 15.64 -24.10 -7.15
C SER A 496 16.68 -22.98 -7.23
N SER A 497 16.26 -21.71 -7.25
CA SER A 497 17.20 -20.59 -7.29
C SER A 497 18.05 -20.58 -6.02
N PRO A 498 19.39 -20.45 -6.13
CA PRO A 498 20.25 -20.28 -4.96
C PRO A 498 20.01 -18.94 -4.23
N TYR A 499 19.22 -18.05 -4.84
CA TYR A 499 18.92 -16.71 -4.33
C TYR A 499 17.53 -16.60 -3.70
N LYS A 500 16.76 -17.69 -3.72
CA LYS A 500 15.48 -17.83 -3.02
C LYS A 500 15.72 -17.70 -1.50
N ASN A 501 14.95 -16.86 -0.81
CA ASN A 501 15.08 -16.59 0.63
C ASN A 501 16.49 -16.14 1.09
N ALA A 502 17.32 -15.60 0.18
CA ALA A 502 18.72 -15.29 0.44
C ALA A 502 18.98 -13.81 0.84
N GLY A 503 17.94 -12.98 0.86
CA GLY A 503 18.00 -11.59 1.27
C GLY A 503 18.35 -11.43 2.75
N THR A 504 18.77 -10.24 3.15
CA THR A 504 19.10 -9.94 4.57
C THR A 504 17.92 -10.12 5.52
N ASP A 505 16.70 -10.13 4.99
CA ASP A 505 15.42 -10.29 5.68
C ASP A 505 14.86 -11.73 5.58
N GLY A 506 15.61 -12.67 5.00
CA GLY A 506 15.16 -14.03 4.76
C GLY A 506 14.15 -14.18 3.62
N LYS A 507 13.90 -13.11 2.85
CA LYS A 507 13.07 -13.14 1.64
C LYS A 507 13.91 -13.33 0.38
N ASP A 508 13.24 -13.47 -0.75
CA ASP A 508 13.89 -13.49 -2.06
C ASP A 508 14.64 -12.18 -2.30
N ILE A 509 15.81 -12.27 -2.93
CA ILE A 509 16.50 -11.09 -3.46
C ILE A 509 15.72 -10.61 -4.69
N GLY A 510 15.44 -9.31 -4.75
CA GLY A 510 14.56 -8.68 -5.73
C GLY A 510 13.15 -8.46 -5.21
N CYS A 511 12.24 -8.18 -6.16
CA CYS A 511 10.85 -7.87 -5.90
C CYS A 511 10.06 -9.10 -5.40
N ASP A 512 9.34 -8.92 -4.31
CA ASP A 512 8.19 -9.72 -3.90
C ASP A 512 6.99 -9.37 -4.80
N PHE A 513 6.84 -10.18 -5.84
CA PHE A 513 5.79 -10.01 -6.84
C PHE A 513 4.37 -10.23 -6.28
N ASP A 514 4.21 -10.86 -5.12
CA ASP A 514 2.88 -11.04 -4.52
C ASP A 514 2.39 -9.76 -3.91
N LEU A 515 3.26 -9.11 -3.14
CA LEU A 515 2.99 -7.78 -2.61
C LEU A 515 2.82 -6.77 -3.74
N LEU A 516 3.65 -6.85 -4.80
CA LEU A 516 3.52 -6.01 -5.99
C LEU A 516 2.13 -6.11 -6.62
N PHE A 517 1.69 -7.32 -6.98
CA PHE A 517 0.42 -7.50 -7.67
C PHE A 517 -0.79 -7.33 -6.74
N ALA A 518 -0.68 -7.62 -5.45
CA ALA A 518 -1.72 -7.29 -4.48
C ALA A 518 -1.95 -5.79 -4.40
N ALA A 519 -0.87 -5.00 -4.33
CA ALA A 519 -0.94 -3.54 -4.31
C ALA A 519 -1.54 -2.97 -5.61
N ILE A 520 -1.07 -3.43 -6.78
CA ILE A 520 -1.56 -2.97 -8.09
C ILE A 520 -3.05 -3.27 -8.28
N ASN A 521 -3.48 -4.49 -7.95
CA ASN A 521 -4.88 -4.90 -8.09
C ASN A 521 -5.79 -4.30 -7.00
N GLY A 522 -5.23 -3.62 -6.01
CA GLY A 522 -5.98 -3.06 -4.88
C GLY A 522 -6.67 -4.14 -4.04
N ILE A 523 -6.08 -5.33 -3.96
CA ILE A 523 -6.59 -6.39 -3.11
C ILE A 523 -6.30 -5.98 -1.66
N PRO A 524 -7.32 -5.84 -0.79
CA PRO A 524 -7.08 -5.44 0.59
C PRO A 524 -6.34 -6.54 1.37
N GLY A 525 -5.61 -6.14 2.41
CA GLY A 525 -5.02 -7.08 3.35
C GLY A 525 -6.07 -7.72 4.25
N ALA A 526 -5.80 -8.94 4.73
CA ALA A 526 -6.46 -9.49 5.91
C ALA A 526 -5.44 -9.64 7.04
N THR A 527 -5.86 -9.39 8.27
CA THR A 527 -5.02 -9.59 9.45
C THR A 527 -5.15 -11.04 9.90
N ASN A 528 -4.08 -11.81 9.74
CA ASN A 528 -4.04 -13.22 10.16
C ASN A 528 -3.42 -13.35 11.55
N VAL A 529 -4.11 -14.08 12.43
CA VAL A 529 -3.70 -14.27 13.83
C VAL A 529 -4.00 -15.68 14.29
N SER A 530 -3.36 -16.12 15.38
CA SER A 530 -3.77 -17.36 16.06
C SER A 530 -5.22 -17.22 16.53
N ALA A 531 -6.06 -18.23 16.25
CA ALA A 531 -7.45 -18.22 16.70
C ALA A 531 -7.60 -18.34 18.22
N ALA A 532 -6.54 -18.77 18.92
CA ALA A 532 -6.53 -18.92 20.37
C ALA A 532 -6.15 -17.63 21.10
N SER A 533 -5.17 -16.89 20.56
CA SER A 533 -4.54 -15.77 21.28
C SER A 533 -4.73 -14.40 20.60
N TYR A 534 -5.14 -14.38 19.33
CA TYR A 534 -5.13 -13.21 18.45
C TYR A 534 -3.76 -12.52 18.27
N ILE A 535 -2.67 -13.26 18.53
CA ILE A 535 -1.32 -12.79 18.22
C ILE A 535 -0.99 -13.13 16.76
N GLY A 536 -0.51 -12.13 16.01
CA GLY A 536 -0.22 -12.22 14.56
C GLY A 536 1.26 -12.24 14.17
N ALA A 537 2.16 -12.50 15.11
CA ALA A 537 3.61 -12.52 14.83
C ALA A 537 4.02 -13.72 13.98
N ALA A 538 3.43 -14.90 14.22
CA ALA A 538 3.64 -16.11 13.46
C ALA A 538 2.48 -17.10 13.68
N LEU A 539 2.30 -18.04 12.75
CA LEU A 539 1.43 -19.21 12.86
C LEU A 539 2.27 -20.49 12.71
N ALA A 540 1.67 -21.66 12.90
CA ALA A 540 2.35 -22.94 12.72
C ALA A 540 1.55 -23.88 11.79
N PRO A 541 2.21 -24.85 11.13
CA PRO A 541 1.50 -25.89 10.39
C PRO A 541 0.44 -26.56 11.25
N GLU A 542 -0.74 -26.79 10.69
CA GLU A 542 -1.90 -27.36 11.38
C GLU A 542 -2.38 -26.56 12.61
N SER A 543 -1.98 -25.30 12.77
CA SER A 543 -2.59 -24.40 13.75
C SER A 543 -3.92 -23.83 13.25
N ILE A 544 -4.82 -23.53 14.18
CA ILE A 544 -6.08 -22.81 13.93
C ILE A 544 -5.79 -21.30 13.89
N ALA A 545 -6.16 -20.68 12.79
CA ALA A 545 -5.96 -19.27 12.51
C ALA A 545 -7.29 -18.54 12.26
N THR A 546 -7.27 -17.24 12.47
CA THR A 546 -8.36 -16.33 12.16
C THR A 546 -7.83 -15.21 11.26
N ALA A 547 -8.50 -14.98 10.14
CA ALA A 547 -8.32 -13.81 9.30
C ALA A 547 -9.43 -12.79 9.58
N PHE A 548 -9.07 -11.55 9.90
CA PHE A 548 -9.98 -10.41 10.00
C PHE A 548 -9.82 -9.48 8.80
N GLY A 549 -10.92 -9.02 8.23
CA GLY A 549 -10.93 -8.14 7.07
C GLY A 549 -12.34 -7.65 6.75
N THR A 550 -12.56 -7.21 5.52
CA THR A 550 -13.89 -6.84 5.00
C THR A 550 -14.15 -7.56 3.68
N GLY A 551 -15.40 -7.91 3.41
CA GLY A 551 -15.79 -8.60 2.18
C GLY A 551 -15.24 -10.03 2.04
N LEU A 552 -14.81 -10.68 3.13
CA LEU A 552 -14.17 -12.00 3.09
C LEU A 552 -15.12 -13.13 2.65
N SER A 553 -16.41 -12.96 2.90
CA SER A 553 -17.50 -13.86 2.48
C SER A 553 -18.77 -13.07 2.22
N SER A 554 -19.67 -13.61 1.40
CA SER A 554 -21.01 -13.04 1.19
C SER A 554 -22.00 -13.43 2.30
N ILE A 555 -21.68 -14.45 3.09
CA ILE A 555 -22.56 -15.04 4.11
C ILE A 555 -21.78 -15.46 5.35
N THR A 556 -22.50 -15.57 6.47
CA THR A 556 -21.97 -16.11 7.73
C THR A 556 -22.35 -17.58 7.85
N LEU A 557 -21.36 -18.48 7.92
CA LEU A 557 -21.55 -19.91 8.09
C LEU A 557 -20.47 -20.52 8.98
N ALA A 558 -20.85 -21.51 9.78
CA ALA A 558 -19.93 -22.36 10.54
C ALA A 558 -20.01 -23.80 10.00
N SER A 559 -18.87 -24.49 9.98
CA SER A 559 -18.79 -25.92 9.62
C SER A 559 -18.54 -26.77 10.85
N GLN A 560 -19.21 -27.93 10.90
CA GLN A 560 -18.97 -29.01 11.86
C GLN A 560 -18.63 -30.32 11.13
N ALA A 561 -18.30 -30.24 9.83
CA ALA A 561 -18.01 -31.41 9.01
C ALA A 561 -16.66 -32.05 9.36
N SER A 562 -16.55 -33.35 9.14
CA SER A 562 -15.30 -34.11 9.25
C SER A 562 -15.13 -34.97 8.00
N PRO A 563 -14.15 -34.67 7.10
CA PRO A 563 -13.19 -33.58 7.20
C PRO A 563 -13.83 -32.19 7.04
N LEU A 564 -13.13 -31.15 7.52
CA LEU A 564 -13.54 -29.75 7.30
C LEU A 564 -13.49 -29.41 5.81
N PRO A 565 -14.41 -28.57 5.30
CA PRO A 565 -14.44 -28.18 3.90
C PRO A 565 -13.33 -27.17 3.57
N GLU A 566 -12.82 -27.23 2.35
CA GLU A 566 -11.87 -26.25 1.80
C GLU A 566 -12.57 -25.07 1.08
N LEU A 567 -13.89 -25.20 0.89
CA LEU A 567 -14.79 -24.19 0.33
C LEU A 567 -16.04 -24.11 1.22
N LEU A 568 -16.29 -22.96 1.84
CA LEU A 568 -17.44 -22.74 2.71
C LEU A 568 -18.12 -21.43 2.35
N GLY A 569 -19.40 -21.49 1.98
CA GLY A 569 -20.18 -20.30 1.58
C GLY A 569 -19.60 -19.52 0.39
N GLY A 570 -18.86 -20.20 -0.50
CA GLY A 570 -18.15 -19.58 -1.62
C GLY A 570 -16.75 -19.08 -1.25
N THR A 571 -16.38 -19.03 0.04
CA THR A 571 -15.07 -18.58 0.48
C THR A 571 -14.07 -19.72 0.56
N SER A 572 -12.84 -19.49 0.10
CA SER A 572 -11.70 -20.40 0.24
C SER A 572 -10.46 -19.65 0.71
N VAL A 573 -9.62 -20.28 1.53
CA VAL A 573 -8.31 -19.75 1.94
C VAL A 573 -7.21 -20.55 1.24
N ILE A 574 -6.35 -19.88 0.50
CA ILE A 574 -5.17 -20.46 -0.14
C ILE A 574 -3.96 -20.04 0.66
N VAL A 575 -3.19 -21.02 1.14
CA VAL A 575 -1.89 -20.82 1.79
C VAL A 575 -0.82 -21.22 0.82
N ARG A 576 -0.03 -20.25 0.36
CA ARG A 576 1.18 -20.49 -0.40
C ARG A 576 2.39 -20.37 0.51
N ASP A 577 3.09 -21.47 0.72
CA ASP A 577 4.26 -21.50 1.60
C ASP A 577 5.52 -20.91 0.94
N ARG A 578 6.62 -20.85 1.70
CA ARG A 578 7.92 -20.33 1.21
C ARG A 578 8.50 -21.10 0.01
N LEU A 579 8.03 -22.32 -0.23
CA LEU A 579 8.44 -23.18 -1.34
C LEU A 579 7.54 -22.98 -2.57
N TRP A 580 6.65 -21.98 -2.53
CA TRP A 580 5.65 -21.67 -3.55
C TRP A 580 4.60 -22.77 -3.76
N VAL A 581 4.41 -23.68 -2.79
CA VAL A 581 3.36 -24.69 -2.87
C VAL A 581 2.06 -24.12 -2.32
N GLU A 582 1.03 -24.08 -3.16
CA GLU A 582 -0.32 -23.64 -2.79
C GLU A 582 -1.14 -24.81 -2.24
N ARG A 583 -1.81 -24.58 -1.12
CA ARG A 583 -2.73 -25.53 -0.48
C ARG A 583 -3.97 -24.80 0.02
N LEU A 584 -5.12 -25.48 -0.02
CA LEU A 584 -6.34 -24.94 0.56
C LEU A 584 -6.37 -25.18 2.07
N GLY A 585 -6.71 -24.14 2.82
CA GLY A 585 -6.94 -24.15 4.25
C GLY A 585 -8.31 -24.72 4.59
N PRO A 586 -8.41 -25.78 5.40
CA PRO A 586 -9.70 -26.27 5.89
C PRO A 586 -10.42 -25.21 6.73
N LEU A 587 -11.72 -25.03 6.52
CA LEU A 587 -12.49 -23.89 7.04
C LEU A 587 -13.42 -24.30 8.18
N PHE A 588 -13.31 -23.59 9.31
CA PHE A 588 -14.22 -23.73 10.45
C PHE A 588 -15.39 -22.76 10.36
N PHE A 589 -15.15 -21.54 9.89
CA PHE A 589 -16.12 -20.45 9.90
C PHE A 589 -15.80 -19.41 8.84
N VAL A 590 -16.82 -18.84 8.22
CA VAL A 590 -16.72 -17.71 7.29
C VAL A 590 -17.80 -16.68 7.62
N SER A 591 -17.50 -15.41 7.40
CA SER A 591 -18.40 -14.27 7.51
C SER A 591 -17.84 -13.11 6.68
N PRO A 592 -18.62 -12.03 6.43
CA PRO A 592 -18.11 -10.86 5.73
C PRO A 592 -16.85 -10.24 6.33
N THR A 593 -16.60 -10.41 7.63
CA THR A 593 -15.48 -9.76 8.33
C THR A 593 -14.46 -10.71 8.95
N GLN A 594 -14.71 -12.01 8.93
CA GLN A 594 -13.90 -13.00 9.62
C GLN A 594 -13.92 -14.36 8.91
N VAL A 595 -12.77 -14.99 8.79
CA VAL A 595 -12.62 -16.39 8.34
C VAL A 595 -11.74 -17.14 9.35
N ASN A 596 -12.24 -18.26 9.90
CA ASN A 596 -11.46 -19.15 10.75
C ASN A 596 -11.08 -20.39 9.94
N TYR A 597 -9.80 -20.71 9.89
CA TYR A 597 -9.27 -21.77 9.05
C TYR A 597 -8.08 -22.46 9.73
N MET A 598 -7.73 -23.66 9.27
CA MET A 598 -6.52 -24.35 9.70
C MET A 598 -5.40 -24.07 8.70
N ILE A 599 -4.18 -23.79 9.17
CA ILE A 599 -3.00 -23.79 8.30
C ILE A 599 -2.83 -25.22 7.75
N PRO A 600 -2.76 -25.42 6.43
CA PRO A 600 -2.73 -26.76 5.84
C PRO A 600 -1.58 -27.62 6.39
N PRO A 601 -1.78 -28.95 6.49
CA PRO A 601 -0.68 -29.88 6.76
C PRO A 601 0.46 -29.73 5.74
N ASN A 602 1.69 -30.04 6.17
CA ASN A 602 2.90 -29.94 5.33
C ASN A 602 3.21 -28.53 4.80
N THR A 603 2.64 -27.47 5.39
CA THR A 603 3.03 -26.08 5.08
C THR A 603 4.47 -25.86 5.53
N ALA A 604 5.37 -25.48 4.61
CA ALA A 604 6.77 -25.23 4.97
C ALA A 604 6.93 -24.02 5.90
N THR A 605 7.85 -24.09 6.86
CA THR A 605 8.20 -22.95 7.72
C THR A 605 8.81 -21.82 6.89
N GLY A 606 8.67 -20.56 7.28
CA GLY A 606 9.03 -19.36 6.52
C GLY A 606 7.80 -18.52 6.17
N MET A 607 8.03 -17.39 5.49
CA MET A 607 6.94 -16.51 5.06
C MET A 607 6.01 -17.23 4.09
N ALA A 608 4.70 -17.17 4.38
CA ALA A 608 3.64 -17.68 3.53
C ALA A 608 2.72 -16.53 3.08
N LEU A 609 2.18 -16.62 1.87
CA LEU A 609 1.08 -15.78 1.42
C LEU A 609 -0.25 -16.46 1.74
N ILE A 610 -1.12 -15.72 2.41
CA ILE A 610 -2.52 -16.08 2.63
C ILE A 610 -3.36 -15.30 1.63
N THR A 611 -4.06 -16.01 0.77
CA THR A 611 -5.01 -15.44 -0.19
C THR A 611 -6.40 -15.95 0.13
N ILE A 612 -7.35 -15.04 0.36
CA ILE A 612 -8.75 -15.37 0.60
C ILE A 612 -9.51 -15.06 -0.68
N LYS A 613 -10.24 -16.04 -1.18
CA LYS A 613 -11.18 -15.88 -2.29
C LYS A 613 -12.62 -15.98 -1.82
N ASN A 614 -13.51 -15.28 -2.52
CA ASN A 614 -14.96 -15.45 -2.44
C ASN A 614 -15.49 -15.64 -3.87
N GLY A 615 -15.87 -16.87 -4.19
CA GLY A 615 -15.97 -17.35 -5.57
C GLY A 615 -14.59 -17.36 -6.24
N GLU A 616 -14.52 -16.88 -7.48
CA GLU A 616 -13.26 -16.75 -8.21
C GLU A 616 -12.45 -15.50 -7.82
N ASN A 617 -13.07 -14.55 -7.12
CA ASN A 617 -12.46 -13.28 -6.79
C ASN A 617 -11.53 -13.41 -5.59
N ILE A 618 -10.29 -12.92 -5.72
CA ILE A 618 -9.43 -12.69 -4.57
C ILE A 618 -9.96 -11.47 -3.81
N VAL A 619 -10.40 -11.68 -2.58
CA VAL A 619 -10.99 -10.64 -1.73
C VAL A 619 -10.05 -10.16 -0.63
N ALA A 620 -9.02 -10.94 -0.29
CA ALA A 620 -7.94 -10.45 0.55
C ALA A 620 -6.62 -11.18 0.26
N SER A 621 -5.50 -10.50 0.49
CA SER A 621 -4.18 -11.09 0.36
C SER A 621 -3.20 -10.48 1.37
N SER A 622 -2.46 -11.31 2.08
CA SER A 622 -1.58 -10.88 3.17
C SER A 622 -0.52 -11.93 3.45
N THR A 623 0.65 -11.53 3.92
CA THR A 623 1.70 -12.47 4.29
C THR A 623 1.74 -12.73 5.80
N ILE A 624 2.18 -13.92 6.19
CA ILE A 624 2.41 -14.28 7.60
C ILE A 624 3.58 -15.25 7.73
N GLN A 625 4.36 -15.12 8.80
CA GLN A 625 5.42 -16.05 9.13
C GLN A 625 4.82 -17.40 9.59
N ILE A 626 5.26 -18.50 8.98
CA ILE A 626 4.98 -19.86 9.45
C ILE A 626 6.20 -20.39 10.18
N ASP A 627 6.08 -20.71 11.45
CA ASP A 627 7.17 -21.31 12.20
C ASP A 627 6.84 -22.73 12.62
N ASN A 628 7.85 -23.47 13.10
CA ASN A 628 7.65 -24.85 13.56
C ASN A 628 6.63 -24.93 14.72
N VAL A 629 6.66 -23.95 15.62
CA VAL A 629 5.63 -23.75 16.67
C VAL A 629 5.25 -22.27 16.78
N ALA A 630 4.00 -22.02 17.13
CA ALA A 630 3.41 -20.71 17.45
C ALA A 630 2.27 -20.94 18.46
N PRO A 631 2.61 -21.22 19.75
CA PRO A 631 1.64 -21.71 20.71
C PRO A 631 0.62 -20.64 21.10
N GLY A 632 -0.66 -21.02 21.19
CA GLY A 632 -1.73 -20.22 21.76
C GLY A 632 -2.71 -21.07 22.57
N ILE A 633 -3.17 -20.57 23.72
CA ILE A 633 -4.13 -21.24 24.61
C ILE A 633 -5.52 -20.66 24.36
N PHE A 634 -6.50 -21.51 24.07
CA PHE A 634 -7.88 -21.08 23.91
C PHE A 634 -8.45 -20.62 25.24
N THR A 635 -9.31 -19.60 25.23
CA THR A 635 -10.02 -19.11 26.42
C THR A 635 -11.52 -19.35 26.29
N THR A 636 -12.19 -19.49 27.43
CA THR A 636 -13.61 -19.89 27.48
C THR A 636 -14.53 -18.86 26.84
N ASP A 637 -14.12 -17.58 26.86
CA ASP A 637 -14.83 -16.46 26.25
C ASP A 637 -14.29 -16.06 24.86
N ALA A 638 -13.34 -16.84 24.32
CA ALA A 638 -12.67 -16.59 23.05
C ALA A 638 -12.03 -15.17 22.95
N THR A 639 -11.57 -14.57 24.05
CA THR A 639 -10.83 -13.29 24.04
C THR A 639 -9.30 -13.46 23.95
N GLY A 640 -8.81 -14.69 24.12
CA GLY A 640 -7.37 -14.99 24.25
C GLY A 640 -6.77 -14.55 25.58
N ARG A 641 -7.60 -14.13 26.55
CA ARG A 641 -7.19 -13.74 27.91
C ARG A 641 -8.15 -14.32 28.94
N GLY A 642 -7.77 -14.31 30.21
CA GLY A 642 -8.65 -14.76 31.30
C GLY A 642 -8.69 -16.29 31.43
N LEU A 643 -9.89 -16.85 31.61
CA LEU A 643 -10.07 -18.28 31.94
C LEU A 643 -9.80 -19.16 30.71
N PRO A 644 -8.88 -20.14 30.80
CA PRO A 644 -8.57 -20.99 29.66
C PRO A 644 -9.74 -21.94 29.36
N ALA A 645 -9.86 -22.35 28.11
CA ALA A 645 -10.61 -23.55 27.76
C ALA A 645 -9.76 -24.74 28.22
N ALA A 646 -10.15 -25.37 29.33
CA ALA A 646 -9.40 -26.45 29.94
C ALA A 646 -10.32 -27.36 30.76
N LEU A 647 -9.77 -28.49 31.21
CA LEU A 647 -10.37 -29.37 32.19
C LEU A 647 -9.36 -29.69 33.29
N ILE A 648 -9.84 -30.06 34.47
CA ILE A 648 -9.04 -30.80 35.45
C ILE A 648 -9.26 -32.28 35.25
N LEU A 649 -8.18 -33.05 35.29
CA LEU A 649 -8.21 -34.49 35.49
C LEU A 649 -7.65 -34.80 36.87
N ARG A 650 -8.51 -35.31 37.76
CA ARG A 650 -8.12 -35.83 39.06
C ARG A 650 -7.93 -37.33 38.97
N VAL A 651 -6.76 -37.80 39.38
CA VAL A 651 -6.44 -39.22 39.55
C VAL A 651 -6.35 -39.49 41.05
N ARG A 652 -7.28 -40.29 41.57
CA ARG A 652 -7.30 -40.69 42.98
C ARG A 652 -6.22 -41.73 43.27
N SER A 653 -5.92 -41.93 44.55
CA SER A 653 -4.95 -42.93 45.01
C SER A 653 -5.28 -44.38 44.59
N ASP A 654 -6.55 -44.68 44.30
CA ASP A 654 -7.01 -45.98 43.78
C ASP A 654 -6.92 -46.10 42.23
N GLY A 655 -6.43 -45.05 41.55
CA GLY A 655 -6.34 -44.97 40.09
C GLY A 655 -7.58 -44.45 39.39
N THR A 656 -8.68 -44.17 40.11
CA THR A 656 -9.91 -43.62 39.53
C THR A 656 -9.67 -42.25 38.93
N GLN A 657 -10.14 -42.04 37.69
CA GLN A 657 -10.04 -40.76 36.98
C GLN A 657 -11.37 -40.01 36.99
N GLN A 658 -11.33 -38.71 37.27
CA GLN A 658 -12.48 -37.81 37.22
C GLN A 658 -12.11 -36.51 36.50
N TYR A 659 -12.98 -36.08 35.58
CA TYR A 659 -12.86 -34.79 34.91
C TYR A 659 -13.71 -33.73 35.61
N GLU A 660 -13.16 -32.55 35.82
CA GLU A 660 -13.81 -31.43 36.49
C GLU A 660 -13.70 -30.15 35.63
N PRO A 661 -14.75 -29.32 35.55
CA PRO A 661 -14.69 -28.04 34.85
C PRO A 661 -13.87 -27.02 35.65
N ILE A 662 -13.19 -26.11 34.97
CA ILE A 662 -12.49 -24.97 35.59
C ILE A 662 -13.23 -23.63 35.43
N ALA A 663 -14.33 -23.63 34.70
CA ALA A 663 -15.16 -22.47 34.44
C ALA A 663 -16.63 -22.87 34.39
N SER A 664 -17.50 -21.96 34.83
CA SER A 664 -18.95 -22.10 34.72
C SER A 664 -19.55 -20.81 34.18
N PHE A 665 -20.62 -20.90 33.39
CA PHE A 665 -21.30 -19.71 32.86
C PHE A 665 -22.27 -19.16 33.91
N ASP A 666 -22.01 -17.94 34.39
CA ASP A 666 -22.93 -17.22 35.26
C ASP A 666 -23.90 -16.41 34.38
N ALA A 667 -25.13 -16.91 34.27
CA ALA A 667 -26.18 -16.27 33.47
C ALA A 667 -26.61 -14.90 34.01
N SER A 668 -26.41 -14.61 35.29
CA SER A 668 -26.73 -13.30 35.89
C SER A 668 -25.73 -12.22 35.50
N GLN A 669 -24.47 -12.63 35.29
CA GLN A 669 -23.37 -11.74 34.91
C GLN A 669 -23.06 -11.80 33.41
N ASN A 670 -23.71 -12.70 32.68
CA ASN A 670 -23.48 -12.99 31.26
C ASN A 670 -21.98 -13.22 30.96
N LYS A 671 -21.28 -13.95 31.84
CA LYS A 671 -19.85 -14.25 31.70
C LYS A 671 -19.48 -15.59 32.32
N PHE A 672 -18.35 -16.13 31.88
CA PHE A 672 -17.73 -17.27 32.55
C PHE A 672 -17.03 -16.81 33.84
N VAL A 673 -17.24 -17.56 34.91
CA VAL A 673 -16.59 -17.38 36.21
C VAL A 673 -15.75 -18.62 36.54
N PRO A 674 -14.61 -18.47 37.24
CA PRO A 674 -13.77 -19.60 37.59
C PRO A 674 -14.52 -20.57 38.49
N VAL A 675 -14.29 -21.86 38.27
CA VAL A 675 -14.57 -22.92 39.26
C VAL A 675 -13.25 -23.19 39.97
N PRO A 676 -13.10 -22.79 41.25
CA PRO A 676 -11.83 -22.92 41.95
C PRO A 676 -11.35 -24.37 42.06
N ILE A 677 -10.09 -24.60 41.70
CA ILE A 677 -9.47 -25.92 41.65
C ILE A 677 -9.02 -26.32 43.06
N ASN A 678 -9.58 -27.41 43.59
CA ASN A 678 -9.15 -27.98 44.86
C ASN A 678 -8.04 -29.03 44.64
N LEU A 679 -6.86 -28.81 45.22
CA LEU A 679 -5.73 -29.75 45.12
C LEU A 679 -5.79 -30.91 46.13
N GLY A 680 -6.69 -30.86 47.12
CA GLY A 680 -6.93 -31.93 48.09
C GLY A 680 -5.82 -32.11 49.13
N SER A 681 -5.84 -33.25 49.84
CA SER A 681 -4.93 -33.58 50.96
C SER A 681 -3.58 -34.17 50.55
N GLY A 682 -3.20 -34.08 49.26
CA GLY A 682 -1.88 -34.47 48.74
C GLY A 682 -1.71 -35.92 48.24
N THR A 683 -2.74 -36.77 48.31
CA THR A 683 -2.70 -38.15 47.78
C THR A 683 -3.24 -38.29 46.35
N ASP A 684 -4.01 -37.30 45.87
CA ASP A 684 -4.53 -37.26 44.51
C ASP A 684 -3.54 -36.55 43.59
N GLN A 685 -3.49 -36.96 42.32
CA GLN A 685 -2.79 -36.20 41.28
C GLN A 685 -3.79 -35.37 40.50
N VAL A 686 -3.56 -34.05 40.45
CA VAL A 686 -4.46 -33.10 39.77
C VAL A 686 -3.74 -32.54 38.55
N TYR A 687 -4.24 -32.88 37.37
CA TYR A 687 -3.71 -32.41 36.09
C TYR A 687 -4.59 -31.32 35.51
N LEU A 688 -3.97 -30.22 35.07
CA LEU A 688 -4.60 -29.24 34.20
C LEU A 688 -4.42 -29.69 32.75
N ILE A 689 -5.53 -29.89 32.05
CA ILE A 689 -5.60 -30.24 30.63
C ILE A 689 -5.97 -28.98 29.84
N LEU A 690 -4.97 -28.30 29.30
CA LEU A 690 -5.13 -27.07 28.51
C LEU A 690 -5.41 -27.42 27.04
N PHE A 691 -6.36 -26.71 26.44
CA PHE A 691 -6.59 -26.75 25.00
C PHE A 691 -5.91 -25.57 24.30
N ALA A 692 -5.15 -25.88 23.26
CA ALA A 692 -4.23 -24.97 22.61
C ALA A 692 -4.20 -25.20 21.08
N THR A 693 -3.34 -24.48 20.39
CA THR A 693 -3.03 -24.69 18.97
C THR A 693 -1.58 -24.27 18.68
N GLY A 694 -0.99 -24.83 17.62
CA GLY A 694 0.32 -24.43 17.09
C GLY A 694 1.53 -24.93 17.89
N LEU A 695 1.39 -25.98 18.69
CA LEU A 695 2.48 -26.56 19.49
C LEU A 695 2.86 -27.99 19.10
N ARG A 696 2.04 -28.68 18.30
CA ARG A 696 2.21 -30.14 18.04
C ARG A 696 3.56 -30.53 17.46
N PHE A 697 4.22 -29.65 16.71
CA PHE A 697 5.51 -29.89 16.07
C PHE A 697 6.72 -29.46 16.91
N ARG A 698 6.55 -29.21 18.22
CA ARG A 698 7.65 -28.92 19.14
C ARG A 698 8.83 -29.90 19.01
N SER A 699 10.02 -29.43 19.33
CA SER A 699 11.26 -30.22 19.27
C SER A 699 11.26 -31.44 20.22
N SER A 700 10.72 -31.28 21.42
CA SER A 700 10.68 -32.31 22.47
C SER A 700 9.67 -31.93 23.56
N LEU A 701 9.28 -32.89 24.42
CA LEU A 701 8.45 -32.58 25.59
C LEU A 701 9.18 -31.68 26.60
N SER A 702 10.50 -31.85 26.76
CA SER A 702 11.33 -31.01 27.64
C SER A 702 11.43 -29.55 27.21
N ALA A 703 11.11 -29.23 25.96
CA ALA A 703 11.07 -27.86 25.47
C ALA A 703 9.72 -27.15 25.74
N VAL A 704 8.77 -27.84 26.39
CA VAL A 704 7.50 -27.27 26.86
C VAL A 704 7.63 -26.94 28.34
N ASN A 705 7.44 -25.68 28.68
CA ASN A 705 7.41 -25.21 30.06
C ASN A 705 6.06 -24.57 30.37
N VAL A 706 5.51 -24.89 31.54
CA VAL A 706 4.31 -24.25 32.07
C VAL A 706 4.63 -23.73 33.46
N SER A 707 4.32 -22.46 33.72
CA SER A 707 4.59 -21.78 34.99
C SER A 707 3.31 -21.21 35.57
N PHE A 708 3.12 -21.38 36.87
CA PHE A 708 1.96 -20.93 37.65
C PHE A 708 2.43 -19.88 38.65
N GLY A 709 2.33 -18.59 38.30
CA GLY A 709 2.83 -17.50 39.15
C GLY A 709 4.30 -17.66 39.55
N GLY A 710 5.14 -18.15 38.64
CA GLY A 710 6.56 -18.43 38.86
C GLY A 710 6.87 -19.85 39.35
N VAL A 711 5.88 -20.67 39.69
CA VAL A 711 6.07 -22.07 40.09
C VAL A 711 6.01 -22.99 38.86
N PRO A 712 7.06 -23.76 38.55
CA PRO A 712 7.05 -24.66 37.40
C PRO A 712 6.08 -25.84 37.60
N GLY A 713 5.28 -26.14 36.58
CA GLY A 713 4.47 -27.35 36.50
C GLY A 713 5.15 -28.47 35.72
N LEU A 714 4.86 -29.72 36.08
CA LEU A 714 5.37 -30.88 35.35
C LEU A 714 4.49 -31.17 34.14
N VAL A 715 4.99 -30.87 32.94
CA VAL A 715 4.32 -31.20 31.67
C VAL A 715 4.49 -32.70 31.38
N THR A 716 3.37 -33.41 31.31
CA THR A 716 3.33 -34.87 31.08
C THR A 716 2.88 -35.23 29.67
N PHE A 717 2.17 -34.32 29.01
CA PHE A 717 1.79 -34.44 27.61
C PHE A 717 1.73 -33.06 26.97
N ALA A 718 2.12 -33.00 25.70
CA ALA A 718 1.86 -31.88 24.80
C ALA A 718 1.75 -32.48 23.40
N GLY A 719 0.84 -32.02 22.55
CA GLY A 719 0.69 -32.56 21.19
C GLY A 719 -0.71 -32.36 20.63
N SER A 720 -0.98 -32.96 19.47
CA SER A 720 -2.33 -32.97 18.91
C SER A 720 -3.32 -33.63 19.88
N GLN A 721 -4.51 -33.05 20.04
CA GLN A 721 -5.58 -33.62 20.86
C GLN A 721 -6.16 -34.90 20.24
N GLY A 722 -6.05 -35.06 18.92
CA GLY A 722 -6.36 -36.31 18.21
C GLY A 722 -7.80 -36.46 17.69
N VAL A 723 -8.72 -35.55 18.02
CA VAL A 723 -10.12 -35.58 17.55
C VAL A 723 -10.49 -34.31 16.79
N LEU A 724 -10.20 -33.13 17.36
CA LEU A 724 -10.54 -31.86 16.76
C LEU A 724 -9.40 -31.34 15.87
N PHE A 725 -9.74 -30.96 14.64
CA PHE A 725 -8.78 -30.41 13.67
C PHE A 725 -8.08 -29.18 14.26
N GLY A 726 -6.75 -29.15 14.12
CA GLY A 726 -5.91 -28.06 14.60
C GLY A 726 -5.84 -27.88 16.12
N LEU A 727 -6.59 -28.68 16.90
CA LEU A 727 -6.56 -28.60 18.36
C LEU A 727 -5.36 -29.37 18.92
N ASP A 728 -4.61 -28.69 19.78
CA ASP A 728 -3.54 -29.25 20.59
C ASP A 728 -3.97 -29.32 22.06
N GLN A 729 -3.35 -30.23 22.81
CA GLN A 729 -3.60 -30.44 24.22
C GLN A 729 -2.28 -30.45 25.00
N ILE A 730 -2.31 -29.93 26.22
CA ILE A 730 -1.21 -30.04 27.19
C ILE A 730 -1.74 -30.58 28.50
N ASN A 731 -1.10 -31.60 29.07
CA ASN A 731 -1.41 -32.10 30.42
C ASN A 731 -0.28 -31.68 31.37
N VAL A 732 -0.63 -30.93 32.41
CA VAL A 732 0.34 -30.43 33.39
C VAL A 732 -0.08 -30.85 34.78
N LEU A 733 0.79 -31.55 35.51
CA LEU A 733 0.55 -31.86 36.91
C LEU A 733 0.67 -30.56 37.73
N LEU A 734 -0.37 -30.21 38.47
CA LEU A 734 -0.38 -29.03 39.34
C LEU A 734 0.45 -29.28 40.60
N PRO A 735 1.46 -28.45 40.90
CA PRO A 735 2.23 -28.55 42.13
C PRO A 735 1.36 -28.29 43.37
N ALA A 736 1.50 -29.14 44.40
CA ALA A 736 0.75 -28.99 45.66
C ALA A 736 0.96 -27.63 46.37
N ILE A 737 2.10 -26.97 46.13
CA ILE A 737 2.43 -25.64 46.67
C ILE A 737 1.54 -24.51 46.12
N LEU A 738 0.69 -24.80 45.13
CA LEU A 738 -0.30 -23.85 44.61
C LEU A 738 -1.57 -23.78 45.46
N ALA A 739 -1.79 -24.72 46.38
CA ALA A 739 -2.98 -24.72 47.25
C ALA A 739 -3.09 -23.40 48.04
N GLY A 740 -4.30 -22.84 48.08
CA GLY A 740 -4.61 -21.58 48.77
C GLY A 740 -4.11 -20.30 48.09
N ARG A 741 -3.51 -20.37 46.89
CA ARG A 741 -2.96 -19.17 46.23
C ARG A 741 -4.00 -18.29 45.53
N GLY A 742 -5.24 -18.74 45.37
CA GLY A 742 -6.28 -17.96 44.70
C GLY A 742 -6.05 -17.85 43.19
N ASP A 743 -6.18 -16.65 42.64
CA ASP A 743 -6.00 -16.39 41.20
C ASP A 743 -4.52 -16.37 40.81
N ILE A 744 -4.14 -17.21 39.85
CA ILE A 744 -2.76 -17.41 39.42
C ILE A 744 -2.67 -17.26 37.90
N GLU A 745 -1.67 -16.49 37.45
CA GLU A 745 -1.31 -16.43 36.04
C GLU A 745 -0.58 -17.69 35.60
N VAL A 746 -0.96 -18.21 34.43
CA VAL A 746 -0.31 -19.35 33.81
C VAL A 746 0.36 -18.92 32.53
N GLY A 747 1.68 -19.12 32.48
CA GLY A 747 2.50 -18.93 31.29
C GLY A 747 2.83 -20.27 30.64
N LEU A 748 2.80 -20.31 29.31
CA LEU A 748 3.23 -21.44 28.48
C LEU A 748 4.36 -21.00 27.56
N GLY A 749 5.46 -21.74 27.58
CA GLY A 749 6.55 -21.65 26.62
C GLY A 749 6.75 -22.95 25.85
N VAL A 750 6.95 -22.87 24.53
CA VAL A 750 7.24 -24.01 23.64
C VAL A 750 8.38 -23.64 22.70
N ASP A 751 9.49 -24.38 22.73
CA ASP A 751 10.69 -24.11 21.93
C ASP A 751 11.16 -22.63 21.99
N GLY A 752 11.11 -22.03 23.19
CA GLY A 752 11.50 -20.63 23.41
C GLY A 752 10.45 -19.60 23.02
N LYS A 753 9.26 -20.00 22.53
CA LYS A 753 8.15 -19.10 22.20
C LYS A 753 7.08 -19.10 23.27
N THR A 754 6.59 -17.92 23.62
CA THR A 754 5.55 -17.74 24.64
C THR A 754 4.16 -17.68 24.02
N ALA A 755 3.20 -18.35 24.67
CA ALA A 755 1.78 -18.20 24.37
C ALA A 755 1.17 -16.98 25.09
N ASN A 756 -0.12 -16.74 24.86
CA ASN A 756 -0.91 -15.82 25.69
C ASN A 756 -0.97 -16.27 27.15
N ILE A 757 -1.01 -15.29 28.07
CA ILE A 757 -1.14 -15.54 29.51
C ILE A 757 -2.63 -15.72 29.85
N ILE A 758 -2.93 -16.79 30.59
CA ILE A 758 -4.27 -17.11 31.09
C ILE A 758 -4.28 -17.10 32.62
N ARG A 759 -5.46 -17.20 33.24
CA ARG A 759 -5.61 -17.25 34.70
C ARG A 759 -6.46 -18.44 35.13
N ILE A 760 -6.07 -19.06 36.23
CA ILE A 760 -6.84 -20.10 36.93
C ILE A 760 -6.99 -19.71 38.39
N THR A 761 -8.00 -20.27 39.07
CA THR A 761 -8.21 -20.05 40.51
C THR A 761 -7.99 -21.37 41.25
N VAL A 762 -7.18 -21.35 42.32
CA VAL A 762 -6.85 -22.52 43.15
C VAL A 762 -7.27 -22.28 44.60
N LEU A 763 -7.92 -23.27 45.22
CA LEU A 763 -8.36 -23.25 46.63
C LEU A 763 -7.28 -23.68 47.61
#